data_AF-A0A3L6MS47-F1
#
_entry.id   AF-A0A3L6MS47-F1
#
_cell.length_a   1.000
_cell.length_b   1.000
_cell.length_c   1.000
_cell.angle_alpha   90.00
_cell.angle_beta   90.00
_cell.angle_gamma   90.00
#
_symmetry.space_group_name_H-M   'P 1'
#
loop_
_entity.id
_entity.type
_entity.pdbx_description
1 polymer ?
#
loop_
_entity_poly.entity_id
_entity_poly.type
_entity_poly.pdbx_seq_one_letter_code
_entity_poly.pdbx_strand_id
1 'polypeptide(L)'
;MVRRNYTEDDVAEAILDTTDRGLSQNEAAQKRGVPQSTLSGRLSGQASRNERIQAHQRIPKSQEETLIRWVLRQESLGYAPSHSQLRACVEAILKQQGDNKPLGKHWTTRFVKRHLELSTKLGKRQEAARFDGFTPKAVNWYFDIRENEYGWIKPENTVNVDEGGIMVGFGLDSLVIGSSDPKKKAMLKGVQSRTWTSFIEAVTATGRALKPGIIFKGKELQKQWFLNEFELIADWHYITSPNGWTDNHIALEWLKDVYLPQTEPRDASDARLIILDGHGSHAQDEWMATCFLNNVYCCYLPAHCSHGLQPLDNGIFNVIKGAYRKELQKLASLTDSAPVDKVHFIRAYAKAREAGMGKDIILSGWRFTGNWPINRHKALTHPEIQPDKEKVPERFKTPSPPQLHSDDTPKTSRQVRDLAKHRSRPTRRKYSKIAKGLEALEMKVAVQNARITGLEEQMAQVRRGKKRKAVPNPNRRFMALAETLTAGEALPDSKKAEIEVDVDEKDESVIEVGVRNHDLEKYVKLKHNVTGTVWNEEDGTWTVDVQDEATGEVFKDRGEFLINASGFLNNWKWPDIPGLKTFEGQLVHTANWKEDISLQGKTVAIIGNGSTAIQLLPEIQSDSKEQKEEFKNDPSKFSMYRKALEEEICASFAVVLKDSDAQAQAKALLTEYMKQRLGRDNPLANRLVPDFGVLCRRASPGIGYLDAMNEVNVRVVLDPIDAVVKEGIRVKTGETIPFDVLICATGFDLSWKPRFPILGRDGTNLQAQYDVRPIGYLGVCAPKMPNYFVYFGPNSPLAHGSALPSFEHITTYMIRMIHKAQTEGYHSFEPSEQAISDFVEHCDAFFPRTIWSTKCRSWFKGGKEDGPVYALHPGSRVHWVHMMNEPRYEDYIWKSISRNRFAYLGNGFSLREVEGEDITWFLDEPEAGYKSVFY
;
A
#
# COMPACT_ATOMS: atom_id res chain seq x y z
N MET A 1 -12.79 -62.95 4.87
CA MET A 1 -13.37 -62.94 6.24
C MET A 1 -13.93 -61.53 6.49
N VAL A 2 -15.25 -61.38 6.51
CA VAL A 2 -15.92 -60.08 6.71
C VAL A 2 -15.66 -59.64 8.15
N ARG A 3 -14.90 -58.56 8.37
CA ARG A 3 -14.78 -57.94 9.71
C ARG A 3 -16.16 -57.34 10.06
N ARG A 4 -16.92 -58.04 10.89
CA ARG A 4 -18.10 -57.44 11.53
C ARG A 4 -17.61 -56.33 12.47
N ASN A 5 -18.06 -55.10 12.22
CA ASN A 5 -17.88 -53.99 13.15
C ASN A 5 -18.89 -54.15 14.28
N TYR A 6 -18.43 -54.21 15.52
CA TYR A 6 -19.26 -54.17 16.74
C TYR A 6 -18.95 -52.90 17.52
N THR A 7 -19.93 -52.38 18.25
CA THR A 7 -19.84 -51.17 19.09
C THR A 7 -19.65 -51.54 20.57
N GLU A 8 -19.31 -50.56 21.43
CA GLU A 8 -19.24 -50.82 22.89
C GLU A 8 -20.63 -51.10 23.50
N ASP A 9 -21.70 -50.58 22.90
CA ASP A 9 -23.08 -50.90 23.32
C ASP A 9 -23.42 -52.37 23.03
N ASP A 10 -22.94 -52.92 21.90
CA ASP A 10 -23.10 -54.35 21.59
C ASP A 10 -22.36 -55.23 22.62
N VAL A 11 -21.22 -54.76 23.13
CA VAL A 11 -20.45 -55.43 24.19
C VAL A 11 -21.19 -55.34 25.52
N ALA A 12 -21.77 -54.18 25.87
CA ALA A 12 -22.55 -54.00 27.08
C ALA A 12 -23.82 -54.89 27.08
N GLU A 13 -24.55 -54.95 25.97
CA GLU A 13 -25.69 -55.84 25.81
C GLU A 13 -25.29 -57.32 25.81
N ALA A 14 -24.10 -57.67 25.30
CA ALA A 14 -23.58 -59.04 25.39
C ALA A 14 -23.18 -59.43 26.83
N ILE A 15 -22.71 -58.46 27.63
CA ILE A 15 -22.46 -58.65 29.07
C ILE A 15 -23.78 -58.90 29.78
N LEU A 16 -24.79 -58.06 29.57
CA LEU A 16 -26.13 -58.24 30.17
C LEU A 16 -26.80 -59.54 29.73
N ASP A 17 -26.63 -59.93 28.46
CA ASP A 17 -27.10 -61.22 27.96
C ASP A 17 -26.45 -62.39 28.73
N THR A 18 -25.19 -62.24 29.17
CA THR A 18 -24.44 -63.25 29.94
C THR A 18 -24.75 -63.20 31.45
N THR A 19 -24.83 -62.01 32.06
CA THR A 19 -24.96 -61.85 33.52
C THR A 19 -26.40 -61.92 34.00
N ASP A 20 -27.33 -61.32 33.25
CA ASP A 20 -28.70 -61.08 33.73
C ASP A 20 -29.71 -61.96 32.99
N ARG A 21 -29.40 -62.36 31.76
CA ARG A 21 -30.30 -63.16 30.90
C ARG A 21 -29.83 -64.61 30.72
N GLY A 22 -28.78 -65.02 31.42
CA GLY A 22 -28.37 -66.41 31.59
C GLY A 22 -27.79 -67.12 30.35
N LEU A 23 -27.44 -66.37 29.29
CA LEU A 23 -26.81 -66.95 28.10
C LEU A 23 -25.34 -67.30 28.38
N SER A 24 -24.81 -68.34 27.72
CA SER A 24 -23.37 -68.59 27.77
C SER A 24 -22.60 -67.48 27.03
N GLN A 25 -21.35 -67.22 27.43
CA GLN A 25 -20.52 -66.20 26.78
C GLN A 25 -20.40 -66.40 25.26
N ASN A 26 -20.40 -67.66 24.78
CA ASN A 26 -20.36 -67.96 23.35
C ASN A 26 -21.65 -67.57 22.65
N GLU A 27 -22.81 -67.90 23.24
CA GLU A 27 -24.12 -67.57 22.66
C GLU A 27 -24.37 -66.05 22.67
N ALA A 28 -24.02 -65.36 23.76
CA ALA A 28 -24.13 -63.91 23.86
C ALA A 28 -23.22 -63.19 22.85
N ALA A 29 -21.97 -63.64 22.71
CA ALA A 29 -21.02 -63.12 21.72
C ALA A 29 -21.52 -63.30 20.29
N GLN A 30 -22.04 -64.48 19.96
CA GLN A 30 -22.54 -64.79 18.62
C GLN A 30 -23.82 -64.01 18.28
N LYS A 31 -24.73 -63.88 19.26
CA LYS A 31 -25.99 -63.13 19.15
C LYS A 31 -25.76 -61.64 18.88
N ARG A 32 -24.78 -61.03 19.56
CA ARG A 32 -24.46 -59.60 19.40
C ARG A 32 -23.36 -59.31 18.38
N GLY A 33 -22.81 -60.36 17.74
CA GLY A 33 -21.75 -60.21 16.76
C GLY A 33 -20.41 -59.71 17.33
N VAL A 34 -20.20 -59.86 18.64
CA VAL A 34 -18.99 -59.48 19.36
C VAL A 34 -18.05 -60.69 19.43
N PRO A 35 -16.72 -60.54 19.25
CA PRO A 35 -15.77 -61.65 19.45
C PRO A 35 -15.81 -62.14 20.91
N GLN A 36 -15.93 -63.46 21.12
CA GLN A 36 -16.04 -64.04 22.46
C GLN A 36 -14.84 -63.71 23.36
N SER A 37 -13.63 -63.59 22.80
CA SER A 37 -12.45 -63.13 23.54
C SER A 37 -12.56 -61.70 24.06
N THR A 38 -13.27 -60.82 23.34
CA THR A 38 -13.52 -59.44 23.78
C THR A 38 -14.53 -59.40 24.92
N LEU A 39 -15.62 -60.16 24.81
CA LEU A 39 -16.61 -60.30 25.88
C LEU A 39 -16.00 -60.91 27.16
N SER A 40 -15.21 -61.97 27.01
CA SER A 40 -14.53 -62.63 28.12
C SER A 40 -13.55 -61.69 28.84
N GLY A 41 -12.73 -60.93 28.09
CA GLY A 41 -11.83 -59.92 28.66
C GLY A 41 -12.58 -58.86 29.46
N ARG A 42 -13.78 -58.46 29.00
CA ARG A 42 -14.61 -57.43 29.67
C ARG A 42 -15.23 -57.90 30.96
N LEU A 43 -15.78 -59.11 30.98
CA LEU A 43 -16.29 -59.77 32.18
C LEU A 43 -15.17 -59.98 33.22
N SER A 44 -13.92 -60.07 32.76
CA SER A 44 -12.72 -60.19 33.62
C SER A 44 -12.16 -58.83 34.09
N GLY A 45 -12.87 -57.72 33.84
CA GLY A 45 -12.45 -56.37 34.25
C GLY A 45 -11.45 -55.69 33.33
N GLN A 46 -11.16 -56.20 32.12
CA GLN A 46 -10.34 -55.44 31.17
C GLN A 46 -11.11 -54.25 30.63
N ALA A 47 -10.51 -53.06 30.74
CA ALA A 47 -11.05 -51.83 30.20
C ALA A 47 -11.10 -51.83 28.65
N SER A 48 -11.90 -50.91 28.13
CA SER A 48 -11.73 -50.23 26.85
C SER A 48 -10.52 -50.58 26.01
N ARG A 49 -10.61 -51.06 24.76
CA ARG A 49 -9.47 -50.81 23.86
C ARG A 49 -9.22 -49.30 23.77
N ASN A 50 -10.26 -48.48 23.76
CA ASN A 50 -10.15 -47.02 23.75
C ASN A 50 -9.67 -46.47 25.11
N GLU A 51 -10.15 -46.98 26.25
CA GLU A 51 -9.68 -46.55 27.58
C GLU A 51 -8.21 -46.94 27.84
N ARG A 52 -7.78 -48.12 27.41
CA ARG A 52 -6.38 -48.55 27.52
C ARG A 52 -5.42 -47.70 26.67
N ILE A 53 -5.88 -47.16 25.55
CA ILE A 53 -5.07 -46.29 24.68
C ILE A 53 -4.98 -44.86 25.24
N GLN A 54 -5.93 -44.44 26.07
CA GLN A 54 -6.02 -43.08 26.60
C GLN A 54 -4.81 -42.70 27.47
N ALA A 55 -4.29 -43.62 28.30
CA ALA A 55 -3.11 -43.40 29.13
C ALA A 55 -1.81 -43.17 28.33
N HIS A 56 -1.81 -43.49 27.03
CA HIS A 56 -0.66 -43.31 26.13
C HIS A 56 -0.83 -42.12 25.17
N GLN A 57 -1.89 -41.31 25.32
CA GLN A 57 -2.06 -40.08 24.55
C GLN A 57 -1.24 -38.95 25.15
N ARG A 58 -0.49 -38.23 24.31
CA ARG A 58 0.39 -37.12 24.75
C ARG A 58 -0.39 -35.89 25.21
N ILE A 59 -1.67 -35.77 24.86
CA ILE A 59 -2.55 -34.68 25.27
C ILE A 59 -3.76 -35.29 26.00
N PRO A 60 -4.16 -34.77 27.17
CA PRO A 60 -5.38 -35.21 27.86
C PRO A 60 -6.65 -34.90 27.05
N LYS A 61 -7.69 -35.72 27.24
CA LYS A 61 -8.99 -35.58 26.55
C LYS A 61 -9.61 -34.17 26.73
N SER A 62 -9.47 -33.56 27.90
CA SER A 62 -9.95 -32.19 28.18
C SER A 62 -9.25 -31.11 27.34
N GLN A 63 -7.98 -31.30 27.02
CA GLN A 63 -7.23 -30.41 26.14
C GLN A 63 -7.59 -30.68 24.66
N GLU A 64 -7.84 -31.94 24.27
CA GLU A 64 -8.37 -32.24 22.94
C GLU A 64 -9.75 -31.60 22.71
N GLU A 65 -10.67 -31.65 23.68
CA GLU A 65 -11.98 -31.00 23.60
C GLU A 65 -11.88 -29.46 23.50
N THR A 66 -10.90 -28.87 24.17
CA THR A 66 -10.61 -27.43 24.06
C THR A 66 -10.04 -27.09 22.68
N LEU A 67 -9.18 -27.95 22.13
CA LEU A 67 -8.61 -27.80 20.80
C LEU A 67 -9.68 -27.92 19.70
N ILE A 68 -10.64 -28.86 19.83
CA ILE A 68 -11.78 -28.99 18.91
C ILE A 68 -12.63 -27.72 18.93
N ARG A 69 -13.00 -27.20 20.12
CA ARG A 69 -13.75 -25.95 20.25
C ARG A 69 -13.01 -24.77 19.63
N TRP A 70 -11.70 -24.70 19.80
CA TRP A 70 -10.87 -23.68 19.16
C TRP A 70 -10.89 -23.80 17.63
N VAL A 71 -10.70 -25.00 17.06
CA VAL A 71 -10.76 -25.24 15.60
C VAL A 71 -12.12 -24.82 15.01
N LEU A 72 -13.22 -25.23 15.65
CA LEU A 72 -14.58 -24.88 15.20
C LEU A 72 -14.87 -23.37 15.32
N ARG A 73 -14.33 -22.71 16.34
CA ARG A 73 -14.43 -21.25 16.52
C ARG A 73 -13.59 -20.48 15.50
N GLN A 74 -12.41 -20.98 15.15
CA GLN A 74 -11.59 -20.38 14.10
C GLN A 74 -12.28 -20.50 12.74
N GLU A 75 -12.94 -21.63 12.44
CA GLU A 75 -13.76 -21.77 11.23
C GLU A 75 -14.93 -20.76 11.19
N SER A 76 -15.66 -20.57 12.29
CA SER A 76 -16.77 -19.62 12.32
C SER A 76 -16.34 -18.15 12.16
N LEU A 77 -15.10 -17.84 12.53
CA LEU A 77 -14.47 -16.52 12.34
C LEU A 77 -13.84 -16.34 10.95
N GLY A 78 -13.79 -17.40 10.13
CA GLY A 78 -13.19 -17.38 8.80
C GLY A 78 -11.67 -17.59 8.78
N TYR A 79 -11.11 -18.27 9.79
CA TYR A 79 -9.67 -18.55 9.95
C TYR A 79 -9.40 -20.04 10.20
N ALA A 80 -10.10 -20.94 9.50
CA ALA A 80 -9.97 -22.38 9.72
C ALA A 80 -8.49 -22.85 9.61
N PRO A 81 -7.94 -23.53 10.65
CA PRO A 81 -6.53 -23.88 10.68
C PRO A 81 -6.19 -25.05 9.74
N SER A 82 -5.01 -25.00 9.13
CA SER A 82 -4.46 -26.12 8.35
C SER A 82 -3.93 -27.25 9.24
N HIS A 83 -3.66 -28.42 8.65
CA HIS A 83 -3.01 -29.55 9.34
C HIS A 83 -1.66 -29.15 9.97
N SER A 84 -0.89 -28.27 9.32
CA SER A 84 0.40 -27.80 9.82
C SER A 84 0.26 -26.87 11.03
N GLN A 85 -0.72 -25.95 11.00
CA GLN A 85 -0.99 -25.01 12.09
C GLN A 85 -1.54 -25.72 13.32
N LEU A 86 -2.43 -26.72 13.14
CA LEU A 86 -2.90 -27.56 14.25
C LEU A 86 -1.74 -28.30 14.92
N ARG A 87 -0.81 -28.84 14.12
CA ARG A 87 0.37 -29.53 14.62
C ARG A 87 1.29 -28.59 15.41
N ALA A 88 1.61 -27.42 14.86
CA ALA A 88 2.48 -26.44 15.50
C ALA A 88 1.89 -25.92 16.82
N CYS A 89 0.57 -25.68 16.86
CA CYS A 89 -0.16 -25.30 18.08
C CYS A 89 -0.01 -26.37 19.18
N VAL A 90 -0.17 -27.64 18.83
CA VAL A 90 -0.03 -28.76 19.77
C VAL A 90 1.42 -28.94 20.24
N GLU A 91 2.39 -28.87 19.33
CA GLU A 91 3.81 -28.97 19.70
C GLU A 91 4.23 -27.82 20.63
N ALA A 92 3.66 -26.62 20.45
CA ALA A 92 3.86 -25.49 21.36
C ALA A 92 3.25 -25.73 22.75
N ILE A 93 2.04 -26.29 22.83
CA ILE A 93 1.39 -26.66 24.11
C ILE A 93 2.22 -27.70 24.85
N LEU A 94 2.71 -28.74 24.16
CA LEU A 94 3.53 -29.78 24.75
C LEU A 94 4.89 -29.24 25.23
N LYS A 95 5.51 -28.32 24.46
CA LYS A 95 6.75 -27.65 24.85
C LYS A 95 6.58 -26.82 26.13
N GLN A 96 5.46 -26.11 26.28
CA GLN A 96 5.15 -25.38 27.52
C GLN A 96 4.92 -26.30 28.73
N GLN A 97 4.50 -27.55 28.49
CA GLN A 97 4.32 -28.57 29.51
C GLN A 97 5.60 -29.41 29.75
N GLY A 98 6.74 -29.02 29.15
CA GLY A 98 8.03 -29.68 29.32
C GLY A 98 8.29 -30.89 28.41
N ASP A 99 7.40 -31.18 27.45
CA ASP A 99 7.55 -32.27 26.49
C ASP A 99 8.08 -31.77 25.13
N ASN A 100 9.39 -31.90 24.93
CA ASN A 100 10.10 -31.44 23.74
C ASN A 100 10.14 -32.46 22.58
N LYS A 101 9.42 -33.59 22.67
CA LYS A 101 9.46 -34.62 21.62
C LYS A 101 8.57 -34.24 20.43
N PRO A 102 8.99 -34.43 19.17
CA PRO A 102 8.14 -34.13 18.01
C PRO A 102 6.93 -35.07 17.96
N LEU A 103 5.78 -34.61 17.45
CA LEU A 103 4.61 -35.47 17.27
C LEU A 103 4.86 -36.53 16.17
N GLY A 104 4.13 -37.65 16.20
CA GLY A 104 4.22 -38.64 15.12
C GLY A 104 3.73 -38.07 13.77
N LYS A 105 4.30 -38.52 12.64
CA LYS A 105 3.95 -38.06 11.28
C LYS A 105 2.45 -38.09 10.96
N HIS A 106 1.72 -39.06 11.50
CA HIS A 106 0.28 -39.25 11.26
C HIS A 106 -0.62 -38.72 12.39
N TRP A 107 -0.08 -37.97 13.34
CA TRP A 107 -0.82 -37.57 14.53
C TRP A 107 -2.06 -36.71 14.21
N THR A 108 -1.92 -35.70 13.34
CA THR A 108 -3.02 -34.81 12.94
C THR A 108 -4.10 -35.54 12.15
N THR A 109 -3.73 -36.41 11.22
CA THR A 109 -4.68 -37.26 10.48
C THR A 109 -5.45 -38.19 11.42
N ARG A 110 -4.77 -38.79 12.41
CA ARG A 110 -5.41 -39.63 13.44
C ARG A 110 -6.27 -38.81 14.42
N PHE A 111 -5.95 -37.53 14.63
CA PHE A 111 -6.74 -36.60 15.46
C PHE A 111 -8.06 -36.26 14.77
N VAL A 112 -8.01 -35.85 13.50
CA VAL A 112 -9.23 -35.59 12.72
C VAL A 112 -10.07 -36.87 12.58
N LYS A 113 -9.44 -38.03 12.36
CA LYS A 113 -10.18 -39.29 12.19
C LYS A 113 -10.87 -39.79 13.47
N ARG A 114 -10.39 -39.43 14.67
CA ARG A 114 -10.96 -39.90 15.95
C ARG A 114 -12.07 -38.97 16.50
N HIS A 115 -12.24 -37.79 15.92
CA HIS A 115 -13.22 -36.79 16.34
C HIS A 115 -14.21 -36.52 15.19
N LEU A 116 -15.40 -37.11 15.30
CA LEU A 116 -16.41 -37.12 14.23
C LEU A 116 -16.96 -35.73 13.89
N GLU A 117 -16.75 -34.73 14.76
CA GLU A 117 -17.13 -33.33 14.53
C GLU A 117 -16.18 -32.60 13.56
N LEU A 118 -15.02 -33.19 13.25
CA LEU A 118 -14.01 -32.58 12.39
C LEU A 118 -13.89 -33.31 11.05
N SER A 119 -13.71 -32.55 9.98
CA SER A 119 -13.36 -33.05 8.65
C SER A 119 -12.25 -32.20 8.04
N THR A 120 -11.50 -32.81 7.12
CA THR A 120 -10.56 -32.06 6.27
C THR A 120 -11.31 -31.59 5.04
N LYS A 121 -11.34 -30.28 4.78
CA LYS A 121 -12.04 -29.67 3.66
C LYS A 121 -11.17 -28.65 2.91
N LEU A 122 -11.49 -28.40 1.64
CA LEU A 122 -10.86 -27.33 0.87
C LEU A 122 -11.42 -25.96 1.30
N GLY A 123 -10.55 -25.01 1.63
CA GLY A 123 -10.95 -23.61 1.76
C GLY A 123 -11.16 -22.99 0.37
N LYS A 124 -12.28 -22.31 0.13
CA LYS A 124 -12.59 -21.61 -1.15
C LYS A 124 -12.72 -20.10 -0.91
N ARG A 125 -12.16 -19.29 -1.81
CA ARG A 125 -12.53 -17.88 -2.04
C ARG A 125 -13.41 -17.81 -3.29
N GLN A 126 -14.59 -17.18 -3.23
CA GLN A 126 -15.37 -16.90 -4.45
C GLN A 126 -16.46 -15.83 -4.27
N GLU A 127 -16.60 -14.97 -5.29
CA GLU A 127 -17.63 -13.93 -5.43
C GLU A 127 -18.95 -14.52 -5.94
N ALA A 128 -20.06 -14.02 -5.38
CA ALA A 128 -21.42 -14.52 -5.62
C ALA A 128 -22.01 -14.18 -7.01
N ALA A 129 -21.40 -13.27 -7.78
CA ALA A 129 -21.98 -12.73 -9.01
C ALA A 129 -21.79 -13.62 -10.28
N ARG A 130 -21.08 -14.75 -10.20
CA ARG A 130 -20.73 -15.59 -11.36
C ARG A 130 -21.80 -16.62 -11.78
N PHE A 131 -22.93 -16.70 -11.07
CA PHE A 131 -23.89 -17.82 -11.22
C PHE A 131 -25.11 -17.52 -12.11
N ASP A 132 -25.26 -16.31 -12.65
CA ASP A 132 -26.50 -15.88 -13.32
C ASP A 132 -26.48 -15.90 -14.87
N GLY A 133 -25.34 -16.19 -15.52
CA GLY A 133 -25.16 -15.97 -16.98
C GLY A 133 -24.92 -17.19 -17.89
N PHE A 134 -24.47 -18.35 -17.36
CA PHE A 134 -24.10 -19.51 -18.18
C PHE A 134 -25.30 -20.42 -18.46
N THR A 135 -26.09 -20.05 -19.47
CA THR A 135 -27.33 -20.73 -19.85
C THR A 135 -27.28 -21.31 -21.26
N PRO A 136 -28.16 -22.28 -21.62
CA PRO A 136 -28.25 -22.81 -22.97
C PRO A 136 -28.43 -21.73 -24.03
N LYS A 137 -29.21 -20.68 -23.77
CA LYS A 137 -29.40 -19.57 -24.71
C LYS A 137 -28.10 -18.80 -24.97
N ALA A 138 -27.31 -18.52 -23.95
CA ALA A 138 -26.04 -17.80 -24.11
C ALA A 138 -24.99 -18.65 -24.86
N VAL A 139 -24.91 -19.95 -24.54
CA VAL A 139 -24.02 -20.90 -25.21
C VAL A 139 -24.41 -21.09 -26.67
N ASN A 140 -25.70 -21.31 -26.97
CA ASN A 140 -26.18 -21.43 -28.35
C ASN A 140 -25.88 -20.17 -29.16
N TRP A 141 -26.18 -19.00 -28.61
CA TRP A 141 -25.90 -17.72 -29.28
C TRP A 141 -24.42 -17.53 -29.62
N TYR A 142 -23.51 -17.90 -28.71
CA TYR A 142 -22.07 -17.84 -28.96
C TYR A 142 -21.65 -18.80 -30.06
N PHE A 143 -22.10 -20.06 -30.01
CA PHE A 143 -21.76 -21.05 -31.02
C PHE A 143 -22.40 -20.74 -32.38
N ASP A 144 -23.57 -20.09 -32.43
CA ASP A 144 -24.18 -19.60 -33.67
C ASP A 144 -23.25 -18.60 -34.38
N ILE A 145 -22.65 -17.66 -33.64
CA ILE A 145 -21.67 -16.72 -34.19
C ILE A 145 -20.38 -17.45 -34.57
N ARG A 146 -19.86 -18.30 -33.68
CA ARG A 146 -18.59 -19.01 -33.89
C ARG A 146 -18.64 -19.95 -35.09
N GLU A 147 -19.75 -20.62 -35.32
CA GLU A 147 -19.98 -21.58 -36.41
C GLU A 147 -20.34 -20.86 -37.72
N ASN A 148 -21.32 -19.96 -37.70
CA ASN A 148 -21.87 -19.39 -38.93
C ASN A 148 -21.02 -18.23 -39.47
N GLU A 149 -20.56 -17.33 -38.59
CA GLU A 149 -19.87 -16.11 -39.00
C GLU A 149 -18.36 -16.30 -39.12
N TYR A 150 -17.77 -17.17 -38.30
CA TYR A 150 -16.31 -17.35 -38.20
C TYR A 150 -15.84 -18.79 -38.46
N GLY A 151 -16.74 -19.70 -38.85
CA GLY A 151 -16.41 -21.11 -39.12
C GLY A 151 -15.46 -21.30 -40.30
N TRP A 152 -15.38 -20.32 -41.21
CA TRP A 152 -14.51 -20.34 -42.39
C TRP A 152 -13.04 -19.99 -42.09
N ILE A 153 -12.75 -19.40 -40.92
CA ILE A 153 -11.38 -19.03 -40.54
C ILE A 153 -10.60 -20.28 -40.15
N LYS A 154 -9.42 -20.46 -40.74
CA LYS A 154 -8.56 -21.63 -40.53
C LYS A 154 -8.18 -21.79 -39.04
N PRO A 155 -8.10 -23.01 -38.51
CA PRO A 155 -7.75 -23.25 -37.11
C PRO A 155 -6.34 -22.80 -36.76
N GLU A 156 -5.40 -22.84 -37.71
CA GLU A 156 -4.05 -22.28 -37.53
C GLU A 156 -4.03 -20.77 -37.27
N ASN A 157 -5.07 -20.05 -37.72
CA ASN A 157 -5.25 -18.62 -37.53
C ASN A 157 -6.25 -18.29 -36.40
N THR A 158 -6.68 -19.29 -35.62
CA THR A 158 -7.59 -19.11 -34.48
C THR A 158 -6.81 -19.12 -33.17
N VAL A 159 -6.92 -18.05 -32.39
CA VAL A 159 -6.20 -17.85 -31.13
C VAL A 159 -7.18 -17.54 -30.00
N ASN A 160 -6.95 -18.14 -28.85
CA ASN A 160 -7.64 -17.81 -27.61
C ASN A 160 -6.73 -16.95 -26.72
N VAL A 161 -7.27 -15.88 -26.15
CA VAL A 161 -6.56 -14.92 -25.29
C VAL A 161 -7.32 -14.72 -23.99
N ASP A 162 -6.59 -14.68 -22.88
CA ASP A 162 -7.15 -14.48 -21.55
C ASP A 162 -6.15 -13.83 -20.59
N GLU A 163 -6.66 -13.10 -19.60
CA GLU A 163 -5.87 -12.51 -18.52
C GLU A 163 -5.92 -13.39 -17.27
N GLY A 164 -4.74 -13.76 -16.75
CA GLY A 164 -4.59 -14.51 -15.51
C GLY A 164 -3.84 -13.72 -14.45
N GLY A 165 -4.21 -13.92 -13.19
CA GLY A 165 -3.48 -13.36 -12.04
C GLY A 165 -2.83 -14.44 -11.19
N ILE A 166 -1.57 -14.21 -10.79
CA ILE A 166 -0.87 -15.01 -9.78
C ILE A 166 -0.36 -14.10 -8.67
N MET A 167 -0.56 -14.55 -7.44
CA MET A 167 -0.18 -13.81 -6.24
C MET A 167 1.30 -14.04 -5.91
N VAL A 168 2.02 -12.96 -5.66
CA VAL A 168 3.41 -12.99 -5.18
C VAL A 168 3.39 -13.09 -3.66
N GLY A 169 4.06 -14.10 -3.09
CA GLY A 169 4.07 -14.37 -1.65
C GLY A 169 3.00 -15.37 -1.18
N PHE A 170 3.30 -16.06 -0.08
CA PHE A 170 2.53 -17.19 0.43
C PHE A 170 1.02 -16.92 0.53
N GLY A 171 0.25 -17.74 -0.19
CA GLY A 171 -1.14 -18.02 0.16
C GLY A 171 -1.53 -19.36 -0.41
N LEU A 172 -1.63 -20.32 0.50
CA LEU A 172 -2.10 -21.66 0.24
C LEU A 172 -3.62 -21.66 0.02
N ASP A 173 -4.08 -22.33 -1.02
CA ASP A 173 -5.33 -23.10 -0.94
C ASP A 173 -5.00 -24.36 -0.12
N SER A 174 -4.90 -24.23 1.20
CA SER A 174 -4.57 -25.37 2.07
C SER A 174 -5.81 -26.18 2.40
N LEU A 175 -5.64 -27.51 2.51
CA LEU A 175 -6.59 -28.36 3.23
C LEU A 175 -6.67 -27.88 4.69
N VAL A 176 -7.85 -27.39 5.07
CA VAL A 176 -8.14 -26.89 6.42
C VAL A 176 -8.97 -27.91 7.20
N ILE A 177 -8.88 -27.82 8.52
CA ILE A 177 -9.64 -28.66 9.45
C ILE A 177 -10.79 -27.81 9.97
N GLY A 178 -12.02 -28.30 9.82
CA GLY A 178 -13.24 -27.62 10.27
C GLY A 178 -14.37 -28.61 10.51
N SER A 179 -15.59 -28.13 10.71
CA SER A 179 -16.79 -28.93 10.97
C SER A 179 -16.97 -30.07 9.96
N SER A 180 -17.47 -31.22 10.39
CA SER A 180 -17.87 -32.32 9.50
C SER A 180 -19.18 -32.08 8.75
N ASP A 181 -19.90 -30.97 9.03
CA ASP A 181 -21.13 -30.58 8.33
C ASP A 181 -20.86 -30.19 6.85
N PRO A 182 -21.42 -30.92 5.87
CA PRO A 182 -21.22 -30.66 4.44
C PRO A 182 -21.85 -29.34 3.95
N LYS A 183 -22.78 -28.74 4.70
CA LYS A 183 -23.37 -27.43 4.37
C LYS A 183 -22.50 -26.25 4.83
N LYS A 184 -21.56 -26.46 5.75
CA LYS A 184 -20.65 -25.42 6.26
C LYS A 184 -19.32 -25.40 5.49
N LYS A 185 -19.19 -24.42 4.60
CA LYS A 185 -17.94 -24.12 3.87
C LYS A 185 -16.97 -23.37 4.78
N ALA A 186 -15.69 -23.79 4.82
CA ALA A 186 -14.65 -23.03 5.50
C ALA A 186 -14.24 -21.82 4.65
N MET A 187 -14.55 -20.62 5.16
CA MET A 187 -14.17 -19.35 4.55
C MET A 187 -12.81 -18.92 5.10
N LEU A 188 -11.93 -18.37 4.26
CA LEU A 188 -10.62 -17.84 4.67
C LEU A 188 -10.57 -16.33 4.47
N LYS A 189 -10.56 -15.56 5.57
CA LYS A 189 -10.24 -14.13 5.58
C LYS A 189 -8.73 -13.96 5.40
N GLY A 190 -8.32 -13.20 4.39
CA GLY A 190 -6.91 -12.92 4.15
C GLY A 190 -6.48 -11.65 4.86
N VAL A 191 -5.25 -11.63 5.36
CA VAL A 191 -4.54 -10.41 5.80
C VAL A 191 -4.31 -9.52 4.57
N GLN A 192 -4.65 -8.23 4.67
CA GLN A 192 -4.48 -7.23 3.61
C GLN A 192 -2.99 -6.86 3.46
N SER A 193 -2.26 -7.55 2.60
CA SER A 193 -1.04 -7.06 1.93
C SER A 193 -0.61 -8.09 0.87
N ARG A 194 -1.01 -7.90 -0.40
CA ARG A 194 -0.70 -8.86 -1.49
C ARG A 194 -0.62 -8.15 -2.86
N THR A 195 0.57 -8.06 -3.44
CA THR A 195 0.78 -7.65 -4.85
C THR A 195 0.44 -8.81 -5.78
N TRP A 196 -0.58 -8.60 -6.62
CA TRP A 196 -0.87 -9.47 -7.75
C TRP A 196 0.08 -9.13 -8.90
N THR A 197 0.60 -10.15 -9.59
CA THR A 197 1.21 -9.99 -10.91
C THR A 197 0.28 -10.66 -11.91
N SER A 198 -0.19 -9.89 -12.89
CA SER A 198 -1.10 -10.35 -13.93
C SER A 198 -0.33 -10.66 -15.21
N PHE A 199 -0.91 -11.48 -16.07
CA PHE A 199 -0.34 -11.83 -17.36
C PHE A 199 -1.45 -12.01 -18.40
N ILE A 200 -1.14 -11.64 -19.64
CA ILE A 200 -1.95 -11.91 -20.83
C ILE A 200 -1.31 -13.10 -21.55
N GLU A 201 -2.07 -14.19 -21.69
CA GLU A 201 -1.63 -15.41 -22.35
C GLU A 201 -2.45 -15.69 -23.60
N ALA A 202 -1.82 -16.30 -24.59
CA ALA A 202 -2.46 -16.59 -25.87
C ALA A 202 -2.02 -17.93 -26.46
N VAL A 203 -2.99 -18.72 -26.93
CA VAL A 203 -2.77 -20.06 -27.49
C VAL A 203 -3.57 -20.28 -28.77
N THR A 204 -2.97 -20.94 -29.76
CA THR A 204 -3.63 -21.29 -31.02
C THR A 204 -4.48 -22.55 -30.88
N ALA A 205 -5.50 -22.70 -31.71
CA ALA A 205 -6.31 -23.91 -31.79
C ALA A 205 -5.51 -25.15 -32.25
N THR A 206 -4.35 -24.94 -32.90
CA THR A 206 -3.41 -25.99 -33.31
C THR A 206 -2.42 -26.40 -32.22
N GLY A 207 -2.47 -25.78 -31.04
CA GLY A 207 -1.68 -26.15 -29.87
C GLY A 207 -0.34 -25.43 -29.73
N ARG A 208 -0.18 -24.23 -30.32
CA ARG A 208 1.00 -23.36 -30.15
C ARG A 208 0.71 -22.29 -29.10
N ALA A 209 1.64 -22.05 -28.18
CA ALA A 209 1.60 -20.89 -27.27
C ALA A 209 2.35 -19.70 -27.87
N LEU A 210 1.80 -18.50 -27.76
CA LEU A 210 2.45 -17.24 -28.15
C LEU A 210 3.32 -16.72 -27.00
N LYS A 211 4.17 -15.71 -27.23
CA LYS A 211 4.83 -14.98 -26.14
C LYS A 211 3.76 -14.32 -25.23
N PRO A 212 3.88 -14.44 -23.90
CA PRO A 212 2.97 -13.79 -22.96
C PRO A 212 3.30 -12.30 -22.79
N GLY A 213 2.31 -11.53 -22.36
CA GLY A 213 2.49 -10.19 -21.78
C GLY A 213 2.49 -10.29 -20.26
N ILE A 214 3.59 -9.97 -19.57
CA ILE A 214 3.63 -9.93 -18.10
C ILE A 214 3.37 -8.49 -17.63
N ILE A 215 2.36 -8.31 -16.78
CA ILE A 215 1.94 -7.01 -16.28
C ILE A 215 2.38 -6.87 -14.83
N PHE A 216 3.40 -6.06 -14.60
CA PHE A 216 3.83 -5.72 -13.26
C PHE A 216 3.08 -4.47 -12.75
N LYS A 217 2.73 -4.49 -11.46
CA LYS A 217 2.21 -3.29 -10.81
C LYS A 217 3.32 -2.20 -10.75
N GLY A 218 3.08 -1.04 -11.35
CA GLY A 218 4.01 0.09 -11.43
C GLY A 218 3.68 1.05 -12.58
N LYS A 219 4.32 2.24 -12.62
CA LYS A 219 4.19 3.19 -13.74
C LYS A 219 5.16 2.90 -14.89
N GLU A 220 6.39 2.50 -14.57
CA GLU A 220 7.39 2.03 -15.54
C GLU A 220 8.13 0.82 -14.98
N LEU A 221 8.49 -0.12 -15.86
CA LEU A 221 9.54 -1.07 -15.56
C LEU A 221 10.85 -0.29 -15.61
N GLN A 222 11.72 -0.36 -14.58
CA GLN A 222 13.06 0.24 -14.66
C GLN A 222 13.84 -0.45 -15.80
N LYS A 223 13.72 0.10 -17.02
CA LYS A 223 14.07 -0.55 -18.30
C LYS A 223 15.54 -0.95 -18.37
N GLN A 224 16.41 -0.25 -17.64
CA GLN A 224 17.86 -0.44 -17.72
C GLN A 224 18.41 -1.61 -16.88
N TRP A 225 17.67 -2.14 -15.89
CA TRP A 225 18.22 -3.09 -14.91
C TRP A 225 17.56 -4.47 -14.95
N PHE A 226 16.23 -4.52 -15.10
CA PHE A 226 15.49 -5.78 -15.01
C PHE A 226 15.15 -6.40 -16.36
N LEU A 227 15.04 -5.62 -17.44
CA LEU A 227 14.71 -6.18 -18.77
C LEU A 227 15.81 -7.13 -19.25
N ASN A 228 17.09 -6.75 -19.12
CA ASN A 228 18.20 -7.63 -19.51
C ASN A 228 18.19 -8.94 -18.72
N GLU A 229 17.95 -8.90 -17.40
CA GLU A 229 17.84 -10.13 -16.60
C GLU A 229 16.60 -10.96 -16.93
N PHE A 230 15.48 -10.31 -17.23
CA PHE A 230 14.25 -10.98 -17.61
C PHE A 230 14.36 -11.62 -18.99
N GLU A 231 14.94 -10.93 -19.98
CA GLU A 231 15.22 -11.44 -21.32
C GLU A 231 16.18 -12.64 -21.28
N LEU A 232 17.16 -12.65 -20.35
CA LEU A 232 18.03 -13.79 -20.10
C LEU A 232 17.29 -15.01 -19.52
N ILE A 233 16.15 -14.80 -18.83
CA ILE A 233 15.33 -15.88 -18.27
C ILE A 233 14.28 -16.34 -19.28
N ALA A 234 13.57 -15.39 -19.89
CA ALA A 234 12.53 -15.59 -20.87
C ALA A 234 12.31 -14.33 -21.72
N ASP A 235 12.43 -14.48 -23.04
CA ASP A 235 12.10 -13.46 -24.04
C ASP A 235 10.56 -13.29 -24.16
N TRP A 236 9.98 -12.60 -23.19
CA TRP A 236 8.57 -12.26 -23.08
C TRP A 236 8.36 -10.74 -23.16
N HIS A 237 7.11 -10.32 -23.34
CA HIS A 237 6.77 -8.91 -23.39
C HIS A 237 6.40 -8.42 -21.98
N TYR A 238 7.13 -7.44 -21.46
CA TYR A 238 6.97 -6.95 -20.09
C TYR A 238 6.35 -5.55 -20.11
N ILE A 239 5.15 -5.41 -19.54
CA ILE A 239 4.41 -4.15 -19.45
C ILE A 239 4.17 -3.80 -17.97
N THR A 240 3.93 -2.54 -17.65
CA THR A 240 3.54 -2.09 -16.31
C THR A 240 2.19 -1.42 -16.28
N SER A 241 1.43 -1.64 -15.21
CA SER A 241 0.19 -0.91 -14.95
C SER A 241 0.08 -0.44 -13.51
N PRO A 242 -0.52 0.73 -13.22
CA PRO A 242 -0.62 1.25 -11.86
C PRO A 242 -1.34 0.33 -10.87
N ASN A 243 -2.34 -0.42 -11.35
CA ASN A 243 -3.14 -1.34 -10.55
C ASN A 243 -2.67 -2.81 -10.65
N GLY A 244 -1.72 -3.12 -11.54
CA GLY A 244 -1.25 -4.48 -11.83
C GLY A 244 -2.18 -5.30 -12.71
N TRP A 245 -3.20 -4.69 -13.32
CA TRP A 245 -4.16 -5.29 -14.26
C TRP A 245 -4.07 -4.65 -15.65
N THR A 246 -4.57 -5.34 -16.68
CA THR A 246 -4.70 -4.78 -18.03
C THR A 246 -5.62 -3.56 -18.06
N ASP A 247 -5.30 -2.59 -18.92
CA ASP A 247 -6.19 -1.50 -19.33
C ASP A 247 -6.26 -1.38 -20.87
N ASN A 248 -6.99 -0.40 -21.39
CA ASN A 248 -7.18 -0.20 -22.83
C ASN A 248 -5.85 -0.06 -23.59
N HIS A 249 -4.88 0.66 -23.00
CA HIS A 249 -3.59 0.92 -23.63
C HIS A 249 -2.75 -0.36 -23.65
N ILE A 250 -2.66 -1.05 -22.53
CA ILE A 250 -1.88 -2.29 -22.38
C ILE A 250 -2.41 -3.39 -23.30
N ALA A 251 -3.73 -3.52 -23.41
CA ALA A 251 -4.32 -4.44 -24.37
C ALA A 251 -3.89 -4.08 -25.80
N LEU A 252 -4.07 -2.81 -26.21
CA LEU A 252 -3.72 -2.36 -27.56
C LEU A 252 -2.22 -2.50 -27.89
N GLU A 253 -1.34 -2.23 -26.93
CA GLU A 253 0.10 -2.42 -27.02
C GLU A 253 0.43 -3.91 -27.21
N TRP A 254 -0.11 -4.79 -26.36
CA TRP A 254 0.09 -6.23 -26.50
C TRP A 254 -0.45 -6.77 -27.84
N LEU A 255 -1.57 -6.26 -28.35
CA LEU A 255 -2.10 -6.64 -29.65
C LEU A 255 -1.10 -6.32 -30.77
N LYS A 256 -0.54 -5.10 -30.76
CA LYS A 256 0.38 -4.62 -31.79
C LYS A 256 1.75 -5.28 -31.71
N ASP A 257 2.28 -5.42 -30.51
CA ASP A 257 3.69 -5.78 -30.31
C ASP A 257 3.89 -7.28 -30.11
N VAL A 258 2.84 -8.01 -29.71
CA VAL A 258 2.92 -9.44 -29.37
C VAL A 258 2.04 -10.28 -30.29
N TYR A 259 0.75 -9.96 -30.40
CA TYR A 259 -0.20 -10.79 -31.13
C TYR A 259 -0.01 -10.70 -32.65
N LEU A 260 -0.04 -9.50 -33.23
CA LEU A 260 0.03 -9.32 -34.68
C LEU A 260 1.30 -9.92 -35.31
N PRO A 261 2.52 -9.72 -34.75
CA PRO A 261 3.75 -10.27 -35.32
C PRO A 261 3.83 -11.80 -35.24
N GLN A 262 3.19 -12.41 -34.23
CA GLN A 262 3.26 -13.87 -34.03
C GLN A 262 2.15 -14.65 -34.72
N THR A 263 1.14 -13.97 -35.27
CA THR A 263 -0.05 -14.59 -35.86
C THR A 263 -0.18 -14.32 -37.36
N GLU A 264 0.81 -13.68 -37.97
CA GLU A 264 0.79 -13.39 -39.41
C GLU A 264 0.48 -14.67 -40.22
N PRO A 265 -0.59 -14.64 -41.03
CA PRO A 265 -0.98 -15.81 -41.79
C PRO A 265 0.01 -16.07 -42.94
N ARG A 266 0.09 -17.32 -43.40
CA ARG A 266 0.94 -17.68 -44.56
C ARG A 266 0.51 -17.01 -45.86
N ASP A 267 -0.78 -16.76 -45.99
CA ASP A 267 -1.39 -16.00 -47.08
C ASP A 267 -1.91 -14.69 -46.48
N ALA A 268 -1.42 -13.55 -46.96
CA ALA A 268 -1.81 -12.23 -46.45
C ALA A 268 -3.33 -11.95 -46.61
N SER A 269 -4.04 -12.70 -47.45
CA SER A 269 -5.49 -12.61 -47.62
C SER A 269 -6.28 -13.42 -46.56
N ASP A 270 -5.64 -14.34 -45.84
CA ASP A 270 -6.31 -15.13 -44.80
C ASP A 270 -6.67 -14.27 -43.59
N ALA A 271 -7.88 -14.46 -43.07
CA ALA A 271 -8.31 -13.85 -41.83
C ALA A 271 -7.78 -14.57 -40.59
N ARG A 272 -7.72 -13.82 -39.48
CA ARG A 272 -7.37 -14.29 -38.14
C ARG A 272 -8.56 -14.18 -37.20
N LEU A 273 -8.69 -15.11 -36.25
CA LEU A 273 -9.76 -15.09 -35.25
C LEU A 273 -9.15 -15.02 -33.85
N ILE A 274 -9.59 -14.06 -33.04
CA ILE A 274 -9.26 -13.94 -31.61
C ILE A 274 -10.51 -14.21 -30.77
N ILE A 275 -10.42 -15.18 -29.85
CA ILE A 275 -11.48 -15.54 -28.90
C ILE A 275 -11.05 -15.07 -27.50
N LEU A 276 -11.85 -14.21 -26.88
CA LEU A 276 -11.52 -13.60 -25.59
C LEU A 276 -12.77 -13.22 -24.78
N ASP A 277 -12.61 -12.85 -23.51
CA ASP A 277 -13.73 -12.41 -22.68
C ASP A 277 -14.18 -10.96 -23.02
N GLY A 278 -15.39 -10.58 -22.59
CA GLY A 278 -15.95 -9.25 -22.85
C GLY A 278 -15.47 -8.14 -21.89
N HIS A 279 -14.26 -8.24 -21.33
CA HIS A 279 -13.76 -7.24 -20.37
C HIS A 279 -13.54 -5.87 -21.04
N GLY A 280 -13.72 -4.79 -20.26
CA GLY A 280 -13.81 -3.42 -20.78
C GLY A 280 -12.56 -2.89 -21.52
N SER A 281 -11.39 -3.51 -21.27
CA SER A 281 -10.07 -3.18 -21.85
C SER A 281 -9.95 -3.48 -23.34
N HIS A 282 -10.68 -4.48 -23.83
CA HIS A 282 -10.59 -4.98 -25.21
C HIS A 282 -11.94 -4.98 -25.93
N ALA A 283 -12.85 -4.13 -25.47
CA ALA A 283 -14.16 -3.88 -26.09
C ALA A 283 -14.34 -2.41 -26.55
N GLN A 284 -13.23 -1.68 -26.71
CA GLN A 284 -13.19 -0.27 -27.17
C GLN A 284 -12.98 -0.16 -28.69
N ASP A 285 -13.35 0.97 -29.28
CA ASP A 285 -13.37 1.18 -30.74
C ASP A 285 -11.96 1.09 -31.37
N GLU A 286 -10.92 1.54 -30.68
CA GLU A 286 -9.53 1.52 -31.18
C GLU A 286 -8.94 0.10 -31.30
N TRP A 287 -9.22 -0.76 -30.31
CA TRP A 287 -8.85 -2.19 -30.37
C TRP A 287 -9.56 -2.86 -31.55
N MET A 288 -10.87 -2.63 -31.66
CA MET A 288 -11.69 -3.19 -32.74
C MET A 288 -11.25 -2.70 -34.11
N ALA A 289 -10.94 -1.41 -34.26
CA ALA A 289 -10.42 -0.84 -35.50
C ALA A 289 -9.04 -1.41 -35.85
N THR A 290 -8.15 -1.57 -34.87
CA THR A 290 -6.82 -2.16 -35.08
C THR A 290 -6.92 -3.62 -35.53
N CYS A 291 -7.80 -4.41 -34.90
CA CYS A 291 -8.10 -5.77 -35.33
C CYS A 291 -8.63 -5.79 -36.78
N PHE A 292 -9.62 -4.95 -37.09
CA PHE A 292 -10.21 -4.88 -38.42
C PHE A 292 -9.20 -4.51 -39.51
N LEU A 293 -8.40 -3.45 -39.30
CA LEU A 293 -7.37 -3.00 -40.24
C LEU A 293 -6.29 -4.05 -40.52
N ASN A 294 -6.16 -5.05 -39.63
CA ASN A 294 -5.19 -6.14 -39.74
C ASN A 294 -5.86 -7.48 -40.11
N ASN A 295 -7.10 -7.49 -40.61
CA ASN A 295 -7.84 -8.71 -40.97
C ASN A 295 -7.98 -9.70 -39.78
N VAL A 296 -8.15 -9.16 -38.56
CA VAL A 296 -8.38 -9.90 -37.31
C VAL A 296 -9.83 -9.72 -36.87
N TYR A 297 -10.54 -10.82 -36.67
CA TYR A 297 -11.93 -10.87 -36.22
C TYR A 297 -11.99 -11.22 -34.74
N CYS A 298 -12.76 -10.46 -33.97
CA CYS A 298 -12.94 -10.69 -32.53
C CYS A 298 -14.22 -11.49 -32.25
N CYS A 299 -14.12 -12.56 -31.47
CA CYS A 299 -15.25 -13.35 -30.99
C CYS A 299 -15.29 -13.32 -29.46
N TYR A 300 -16.16 -12.48 -28.90
CA TYR A 300 -16.26 -12.32 -27.45
C TYR A 300 -17.12 -13.40 -26.82
N LEU A 301 -16.62 -14.01 -25.74
CA LEU A 301 -17.38 -14.95 -24.91
C LEU A 301 -18.58 -14.23 -24.26
N PRO A 302 -19.74 -14.89 -24.09
CA PRO A 302 -20.86 -14.30 -23.37
C PRO A 302 -20.49 -13.98 -21.93
N ALA A 303 -21.08 -12.92 -21.39
CA ALA A 303 -20.84 -12.47 -20.02
C ALA A 303 -21.01 -13.64 -19.03
N HIS A 304 -20.06 -13.75 -18.10
CA HIS A 304 -20.04 -14.79 -17.06
C HIS A 304 -19.94 -16.25 -17.55
N CYS A 305 -19.58 -16.49 -18.81
CA CYS A 305 -19.45 -17.84 -19.38
C CYS A 305 -17.99 -18.37 -19.47
N SER A 306 -16.99 -17.61 -19.02
CA SER A 306 -15.56 -18.00 -19.14
C SER A 306 -15.26 -19.37 -18.52
N HIS A 307 -15.84 -19.66 -17.36
CA HIS A 307 -15.63 -20.94 -16.66
C HIS A 307 -16.00 -22.19 -17.49
N GLY A 308 -16.89 -22.09 -18.48
CA GLY A 308 -17.21 -23.21 -19.39
C GLY A 308 -16.68 -23.05 -20.81
N LEU A 309 -16.40 -21.82 -21.26
CA LEU A 309 -16.09 -21.51 -22.66
C LEU A 309 -14.68 -20.97 -22.91
N GLN A 310 -13.87 -20.68 -21.88
CA GLN A 310 -12.53 -20.12 -21.99
C GLN A 310 -11.46 -21.24 -21.98
N PRO A 311 -10.80 -21.57 -23.12
CA PRO A 311 -9.81 -22.65 -23.19
C PRO A 311 -8.63 -22.49 -22.21
N LEU A 312 -8.15 -21.26 -21.99
CA LEU A 312 -7.07 -20.96 -21.06
C LEU A 312 -7.42 -21.28 -19.60
N ASP A 313 -8.64 -20.96 -19.16
CA ASP A 313 -9.15 -21.31 -17.82
C ASP A 313 -9.36 -22.83 -17.64
N ASN A 314 -9.81 -23.52 -18.68
CA ASN A 314 -10.27 -24.91 -18.63
C ASN A 314 -9.18 -25.97 -18.87
N GLY A 315 -7.95 -25.67 -18.47
CA GLY A 315 -6.85 -26.64 -18.46
C GLY A 315 -5.52 -25.98 -18.17
N ILE A 316 -5.13 -25.02 -19.01
CA ILE A 316 -3.81 -24.41 -19.03
C ILE A 316 -3.52 -23.67 -17.71
N PHE A 317 -4.37 -22.72 -17.30
CA PHE A 317 -4.17 -21.94 -16.07
C PHE A 317 -4.23 -22.79 -14.80
N ASN A 318 -5.01 -23.86 -14.80
CA ASN A 318 -5.05 -24.79 -13.66
C ASN A 318 -3.73 -25.54 -13.49
N VAL A 319 -3.13 -26.00 -14.59
CA VAL A 319 -1.81 -26.65 -14.58
C VAL A 319 -0.71 -25.66 -14.20
N ILE A 320 -0.69 -24.46 -14.80
CA ILE A 320 0.28 -23.41 -14.49
C ILE A 320 0.23 -23.02 -13.01
N LYS A 321 -0.98 -22.75 -12.46
CA LYS A 321 -1.14 -22.43 -11.04
C LYS A 321 -0.69 -23.59 -10.14
N GLY A 322 -0.87 -24.84 -10.57
CA GLY A 322 -0.37 -26.02 -9.85
C GLY A 322 1.15 -26.14 -9.86
N ALA A 323 1.78 -25.98 -11.01
CA ALA A 323 3.23 -26.06 -11.20
C ALA A 323 3.95 -24.89 -10.52
N TYR A 324 3.43 -23.68 -10.65
CA TYR A 324 3.97 -22.48 -10.01
C TYR A 324 3.99 -22.61 -8.48
N ARG A 325 2.92 -23.14 -7.86
CA ARG A 325 2.89 -23.43 -6.42
C ARG A 325 4.00 -24.40 -5.99
N LYS A 326 4.33 -25.41 -6.81
CA LYS A 326 5.42 -26.35 -6.52
C LYS A 326 6.79 -25.68 -6.60
N GLU A 327 7.02 -24.79 -7.57
CA GLU A 327 8.27 -24.04 -7.68
C GLU A 327 8.45 -23.06 -6.51
N LEU A 328 7.38 -22.39 -6.07
CA LEU A 328 7.42 -21.56 -4.85
C LEU A 328 7.73 -22.37 -3.59
N GLN A 329 7.19 -23.59 -3.46
CA GLN A 329 7.52 -24.47 -2.33
C GLN A 329 9.00 -24.88 -2.31
N LYS A 330 9.63 -25.08 -3.48
CA LYS A 330 11.08 -25.35 -3.58
C LYS A 330 11.90 -24.13 -3.17
N LEU A 331 11.54 -22.93 -3.64
CA LEU A 331 12.21 -21.68 -3.26
C LEU A 331 12.11 -21.40 -1.76
N ALA A 332 10.93 -21.63 -1.16
CA ALA A 332 10.73 -21.49 0.28
C ALA A 332 11.55 -22.49 1.12
N SER A 333 11.85 -23.68 0.59
CA SER A 333 12.70 -24.65 1.29
C SER A 333 14.19 -24.27 1.35
N LEU A 334 14.59 -23.23 0.60
CA LEU A 334 15.98 -22.75 0.51
C LEU A 334 16.22 -21.44 1.26
N THR A 335 15.18 -20.63 1.50
CA THR A 335 15.27 -19.34 2.22
C THR A 335 14.00 -19.12 3.03
N ASP A 336 14.08 -19.17 4.36
CA ASP A 336 12.90 -19.25 5.23
C ASP A 336 12.20 -17.89 5.45
N SER A 337 12.61 -16.80 4.77
CA SER A 337 12.07 -15.45 5.03
C SER A 337 12.22 -14.38 3.92
N ALA A 338 12.62 -14.70 2.68
CA ALA A 338 12.74 -13.68 1.63
C ALA A 338 11.42 -13.52 0.82
N PRO A 339 10.88 -12.30 0.64
CA PRO A 339 9.79 -12.08 -0.32
C PRO A 339 10.28 -12.46 -1.73
N VAL A 340 9.45 -13.17 -2.49
CA VAL A 340 9.75 -13.52 -3.90
C VAL A 340 9.86 -12.23 -4.70
N ASP A 341 11.07 -11.83 -5.06
CA ASP A 341 11.28 -10.69 -5.95
C ASP A 341 10.77 -11.00 -7.38
N LYS A 342 10.73 -9.97 -8.25
CA LYS A 342 10.24 -10.12 -9.63
C LYS A 342 11.05 -11.13 -10.44
N VAL A 343 12.35 -11.27 -10.18
CA VAL A 343 13.25 -12.19 -10.88
C VAL A 343 12.91 -13.65 -10.53
N HIS A 344 12.73 -13.94 -9.25
CA HIS A 344 12.31 -15.26 -8.77
C HIS A 344 10.89 -15.61 -9.23
N PHE A 345 9.99 -14.62 -9.31
CA PHE A 345 8.67 -14.79 -9.92
C PHE A 345 8.80 -15.23 -11.38
N ILE A 346 9.57 -14.52 -12.21
CA ILE A 346 9.74 -14.86 -13.63
C ILE A 346 10.36 -16.24 -13.80
N ARG A 347 11.38 -16.60 -13.00
CA ARG A 347 11.97 -17.97 -13.03
C ARG A 347 10.98 -19.06 -12.67
N ALA A 348 10.18 -18.86 -11.62
CA ALA A 348 9.18 -19.84 -11.19
C ALA A 348 8.03 -19.94 -12.20
N TYR A 349 7.59 -18.80 -12.75
CA TYR A 349 6.53 -18.75 -13.76
C TYR A 349 6.98 -19.35 -15.09
N ALA A 350 8.24 -19.14 -15.53
CA ALA A 350 8.79 -19.75 -16.74
C ALA A 350 8.72 -21.28 -16.71
N LYS A 351 9.12 -21.90 -15.60
CA LYS A 351 9.01 -23.34 -15.40
C LYS A 351 7.55 -23.82 -15.31
N ALA A 352 6.70 -23.04 -14.65
CA ALA A 352 5.28 -23.37 -14.55
C ALA A 352 4.57 -23.30 -15.92
N ARG A 353 4.95 -22.32 -16.74
CA ARG A 353 4.47 -22.12 -18.09
C ARG A 353 4.93 -23.24 -19.01
N GLU A 354 6.19 -23.65 -18.93
CA GLU A 354 6.71 -24.82 -19.66
C GLU A 354 5.90 -26.08 -19.36
N ALA A 355 5.54 -26.30 -18.09
CA ALA A 355 4.71 -27.43 -17.68
C ALA A 355 3.23 -27.33 -18.14
N GLY A 356 2.69 -26.11 -18.27
CA GLY A 356 1.27 -25.88 -18.59
C GLY A 356 0.97 -25.63 -20.07
N MET A 357 1.95 -25.18 -20.85
CA MET A 357 1.81 -24.82 -22.27
C MET A 357 2.21 -25.95 -23.22
N GLY A 358 2.21 -27.19 -22.75
CA GLY A 358 2.39 -28.36 -23.61
C GLY A 358 1.26 -28.49 -24.63
N LYS A 359 1.59 -28.87 -25.87
CA LYS A 359 0.63 -28.99 -26.98
C LYS A 359 -0.62 -29.80 -26.62
N ASP A 360 -0.46 -30.92 -25.92
CA ASP A 360 -1.57 -31.78 -25.50
C ASP A 360 -2.49 -31.12 -24.48
N ILE A 361 -1.94 -30.30 -23.57
CA ILE A 361 -2.72 -29.56 -22.56
C ILE A 361 -3.52 -28.45 -23.25
N ILE A 362 -2.89 -27.72 -24.18
CA ILE A 362 -3.55 -26.69 -24.97
C ILE A 362 -4.72 -27.29 -25.76
N LEU A 363 -4.46 -28.36 -26.53
CA LEU A 363 -5.49 -29.06 -27.29
C LEU A 363 -6.59 -29.63 -26.37
N SER A 364 -6.25 -30.03 -25.15
CA SER A 364 -7.26 -30.49 -24.18
C SER A 364 -8.19 -29.36 -23.73
N GLY A 365 -7.69 -28.15 -23.46
CA GLY A 365 -8.53 -27.00 -23.10
C GLY A 365 -9.48 -26.58 -24.22
N TRP A 366 -8.98 -26.56 -25.46
CA TRP A 366 -9.81 -26.33 -26.66
C TRP A 366 -10.90 -27.39 -26.85
N ARG A 367 -10.56 -28.66 -26.63
CA ARG A 367 -11.51 -29.78 -26.73
C ARG A 367 -12.53 -29.79 -25.60
N PHE A 368 -12.17 -29.30 -24.41
CA PHE A 368 -13.06 -29.26 -23.25
C PHE A 368 -14.17 -28.23 -23.45
N THR A 369 -13.81 -27.02 -23.89
CA THR A 369 -14.76 -25.92 -24.13
C THR A 369 -15.61 -26.11 -25.39
N GLY A 370 -15.22 -27.03 -26.27
CA GLY A 370 -15.89 -27.25 -27.55
C GLY A 370 -15.56 -26.19 -28.60
N ASN A 371 -14.60 -25.30 -28.35
CA ASN A 371 -14.18 -24.29 -29.35
C ASN A 371 -13.32 -24.88 -30.46
N TRP A 372 -12.57 -25.97 -30.19
CA TRP A 372 -11.82 -26.69 -31.23
C TRP A 372 -11.54 -28.17 -30.88
N PRO A 373 -11.91 -29.14 -31.76
CA PRO A 373 -12.84 -28.98 -32.88
C PRO A 373 -14.18 -28.41 -32.40
N ILE A 374 -14.83 -27.61 -33.25
CA ILE A 374 -16.07 -26.93 -32.88
C ILE A 374 -17.13 -27.97 -32.53
N ASN A 375 -17.62 -27.93 -31.29
CA ASN A 375 -18.60 -28.87 -30.75
C ASN A 375 -19.41 -28.18 -29.64
N ARG A 376 -20.48 -27.52 -30.05
CA ARG A 376 -21.50 -26.91 -29.18
C ARG A 376 -22.04 -27.85 -28.11
N HIS A 377 -22.23 -29.14 -28.42
CA HIS A 377 -22.81 -30.10 -27.49
C HIS A 377 -21.93 -30.29 -26.24
N LYS A 378 -20.60 -30.20 -26.38
CA LYS A 378 -19.69 -30.25 -25.22
C LYS A 378 -19.90 -29.09 -24.27
N ALA A 379 -20.10 -27.88 -24.78
CA ALA A 379 -20.40 -26.72 -23.93
C ALA A 379 -21.77 -26.81 -23.26
N LEU A 380 -22.78 -27.32 -23.98
CA LEU A 380 -24.15 -27.49 -23.47
C LEU A 380 -24.29 -28.60 -22.41
N THR A 381 -23.36 -29.56 -22.38
CA THR A 381 -23.34 -30.65 -21.40
C THR A 381 -22.45 -30.37 -20.18
N HIS A 382 -21.94 -29.14 -20.07
CA HIS A 382 -21.10 -28.73 -18.95
C HIS A 382 -21.86 -28.82 -17.61
N PRO A 383 -21.29 -29.42 -16.54
CA PRO A 383 -22.00 -29.67 -15.28
C PRO A 383 -22.58 -28.43 -14.58
N GLU A 384 -22.05 -27.25 -14.90
CA GLU A 384 -22.44 -25.98 -14.27
C GLU A 384 -23.48 -25.18 -15.09
N ILE A 385 -23.93 -25.68 -16.25
CA ILE A 385 -24.94 -25.00 -17.08
C ILE A 385 -26.28 -24.87 -16.34
N GLN A 386 -26.89 -23.68 -16.38
CA GLN A 386 -28.15 -23.38 -15.70
C GLN A 386 -29.31 -23.28 -16.69
N PRO A 387 -30.54 -23.71 -16.35
CA PRO A 387 -31.70 -23.53 -17.22
C PRO A 387 -32.00 -22.03 -17.45
N ASP A 388 -32.51 -21.70 -18.63
CA ASP A 388 -32.89 -20.32 -18.97
C ASP A 388 -33.99 -19.82 -18.01
N LYS A 389 -33.79 -18.63 -17.42
CA LYS A 389 -34.83 -17.97 -16.61
C LYS A 389 -35.91 -17.40 -17.54
N GLU A 390 -37.11 -17.97 -17.52
CA GLU A 390 -38.27 -17.37 -18.19
C GLU A 390 -38.65 -16.04 -17.50
N LYS A 391 -38.63 -14.94 -18.27
CA LYS A 391 -39.25 -13.69 -17.83
C LYS A 391 -40.76 -13.84 -17.95
N VAL A 392 -41.44 -14.08 -16.84
CA VAL A 392 -42.91 -13.99 -16.78
C VAL A 392 -43.32 -12.51 -16.95
N PRO A 393 -44.17 -12.15 -17.93
CA PRO A 393 -44.69 -10.80 -18.04
C PRO A 393 -45.65 -10.50 -16.87
N GLU A 394 -45.47 -9.36 -16.21
CA GLU A 394 -46.38 -8.89 -15.15
C GLU A 394 -47.79 -8.71 -15.71
N ARG A 395 -48.67 -9.68 -15.45
CA ARG A 395 -50.12 -9.51 -15.50
C ARG A 395 -50.61 -9.15 -14.10
N PHE A 396 -51.28 -8.01 -14.00
CA PHE A 396 -52.09 -7.59 -12.87
C PHE A 396 -52.90 -8.77 -12.30
N LYS A 397 -52.58 -9.17 -11.07
CA LYS A 397 -53.48 -9.96 -10.21
C LYS A 397 -53.47 -9.36 -8.81
N THR A 398 -54.63 -8.85 -8.43
CA THR A 398 -55.00 -8.42 -7.08
C THR A 398 -54.63 -9.51 -6.07
N PRO A 399 -53.90 -9.22 -4.99
CA PRO A 399 -53.58 -10.23 -3.99
C PRO A 399 -54.78 -10.41 -3.06
N SER A 400 -55.35 -11.62 -3.07
CA SER A 400 -56.01 -12.17 -1.88
C SER A 400 -54.97 -12.35 -0.77
N PRO A 401 -55.29 -12.08 0.50
CA PRO A 401 -54.29 -12.03 1.56
C PRO A 401 -53.75 -13.43 1.92
N PRO A 402 -52.42 -13.60 2.07
CA PRO A 402 -51.86 -14.81 2.67
C PRO A 402 -52.11 -14.81 4.19
N GLN A 403 -52.44 -15.97 4.74
CA GLN A 403 -52.50 -16.21 6.19
C GLN A 403 -51.09 -16.10 6.80
N LEU A 404 -50.98 -15.41 7.94
CA LEU A 404 -49.75 -15.27 8.71
C LEU A 404 -49.48 -16.54 9.54
N HIS A 405 -48.26 -17.08 9.44
CA HIS A 405 -47.69 -17.98 10.46
C HIS A 405 -46.82 -17.19 11.45
N SER A 406 -46.57 -17.73 12.64
CA SER A 406 -46.12 -16.99 13.83
C SER A 406 -44.69 -16.44 13.81
N ASP A 407 -43.91 -16.76 12.77
CA ASP A 407 -42.45 -16.57 12.80
C ASP A 407 -41.93 -15.47 11.85
N ASP A 408 -42.83 -14.76 11.15
CA ASP A 408 -42.45 -13.67 10.26
C ASP A 408 -42.29 -12.33 11.00
N THR A 409 -41.13 -11.68 10.79
CA THR A 409 -40.86 -10.34 11.34
C THR A 409 -41.67 -9.28 10.58
N PRO A 410 -42.49 -8.45 11.25
CA PRO A 410 -43.34 -7.46 10.60
C PRO A 410 -42.52 -6.34 9.95
N LYS A 411 -42.82 -6.05 8.69
CA LYS A 411 -42.10 -5.08 7.83
C LYS A 411 -42.85 -3.76 7.62
N THR A 412 -44.10 -3.65 8.07
CA THR A 412 -44.91 -2.42 7.98
C THR A 412 -45.59 -2.09 9.29
N SER A 413 -45.89 -0.82 9.53
CA SER A 413 -46.55 -0.38 10.76
C SER A 413 -47.92 -1.04 10.96
N ARG A 414 -48.61 -1.37 9.86
CA ARG A 414 -49.88 -2.10 9.84
C ARG A 414 -49.74 -3.52 10.36
N GLN A 415 -48.69 -4.25 9.96
CA GLN A 415 -48.40 -5.61 10.47
C GLN A 415 -48.09 -5.61 11.97
N VAL A 416 -47.39 -4.58 12.47
CA VAL A 416 -47.12 -4.40 13.91
C VAL A 416 -48.41 -4.14 14.69
N ARG A 417 -49.35 -3.36 14.14
CA ARG A 417 -50.67 -3.10 14.75
C ARG A 417 -51.55 -4.36 14.76
N ASP A 418 -51.51 -5.17 13.71
CA ASP A 418 -52.27 -6.42 13.62
C ASP A 418 -51.79 -7.46 14.65
N LEU A 419 -50.48 -7.57 14.88
CA LEU A 419 -49.90 -8.42 15.94
C LEU A 419 -50.34 -8.02 17.37
N ALA A 420 -50.81 -6.79 17.56
CA ALA A 420 -51.24 -6.27 18.85
C ALA A 420 -52.73 -6.50 19.16
N LYS A 421 -53.57 -6.80 18.15
CA LYS A 421 -55.05 -6.82 18.27
C LYS A 421 -55.57 -7.74 19.38
N HIS A 422 -54.92 -8.87 19.62
CA HIS A 422 -55.32 -9.88 20.62
C HIS A 422 -54.45 -9.90 21.88
N ARG A 423 -53.59 -8.89 22.10
CA ARG A 423 -52.68 -8.82 23.26
C ARG A 423 -53.26 -7.95 24.39
N SER A 424 -52.66 -8.02 25.58
CA SER A 424 -53.08 -7.22 26.75
C SER A 424 -52.89 -5.71 26.55
N ARG A 425 -53.64 -4.89 27.28
CA ARG A 425 -53.63 -3.40 27.16
C ARG A 425 -52.23 -2.77 27.32
N PRO A 426 -51.35 -3.22 28.25
CA PRO A 426 -49.99 -2.72 28.36
C PRO A 426 -49.13 -3.07 27.12
N THR A 427 -49.31 -4.28 26.59
CA THR A 427 -48.59 -4.77 25.41
C THR A 427 -49.03 -4.02 24.16
N ARG A 428 -50.33 -3.75 23.98
CA ARG A 428 -50.83 -2.91 22.87
C ARG A 428 -50.20 -1.51 22.84
N ARG A 429 -49.98 -0.89 24.01
CA ARG A 429 -49.29 0.41 24.08
C ARG A 429 -47.84 0.33 23.59
N LYS A 430 -47.11 -0.76 23.88
CA LYS A 430 -45.74 -0.97 23.38
C LYS A 430 -45.71 -1.15 21.86
N TYR A 431 -46.58 -1.99 21.31
CA TYR A 431 -46.68 -2.20 19.86
C TYR A 431 -47.14 -0.93 19.10
N SER A 432 -47.99 -0.11 19.71
CA SER A 432 -48.38 1.19 19.14
C SER A 432 -47.21 2.18 19.09
N LYS A 433 -46.31 2.19 20.08
CA LYS A 433 -45.06 2.97 20.01
C LYS A 433 -44.13 2.47 18.89
N ILE A 434 -44.00 1.15 18.74
CA ILE A 434 -43.17 0.54 17.68
C ILE A 434 -43.74 0.88 16.29
N ALA A 435 -45.07 0.78 16.10
CA ALA A 435 -45.71 1.14 14.84
C ALA A 435 -45.52 2.62 14.48
N LYS A 436 -45.60 3.53 15.47
CA LYS A 436 -45.29 4.97 15.26
C LYS A 436 -43.82 5.22 14.92
N GLY A 437 -42.90 4.48 15.53
CA GLY A 437 -41.47 4.54 15.19
C GLY A 437 -41.18 4.07 13.77
N LEU A 438 -41.87 3.01 13.33
CA LEU A 438 -41.77 2.51 11.95
C LEU A 438 -42.34 3.50 10.94
N GLU A 439 -43.46 4.15 11.24
CA GLU A 439 -44.02 5.23 10.40
C GLU A 439 -43.08 6.43 10.27
N ALA A 440 -42.39 6.81 11.35
CA ALA A 440 -41.39 7.88 11.29
C ALA A 440 -40.17 7.48 10.44
N LEU A 441 -39.76 6.21 10.47
CA LEU A 441 -38.70 5.67 9.61
C LEU A 441 -39.14 5.58 8.14
N GLU A 442 -40.37 5.14 7.87
CA GLU A 442 -40.96 5.12 6.52
C GLU A 442 -41.03 6.54 5.93
N MET A 443 -41.41 7.55 6.73
CA MET A 443 -41.35 8.95 6.33
C MET A 443 -39.92 9.45 6.07
N LYS A 444 -38.94 9.08 6.91
CA LYS A 444 -37.53 9.43 6.66
C LYS A 444 -37.00 8.81 5.37
N VAL A 445 -37.32 7.55 5.10
CA VAL A 445 -36.96 6.86 3.85
C VAL A 445 -37.63 7.53 2.65
N ALA A 446 -38.91 7.93 2.77
CA ALA A 446 -39.59 8.66 1.72
C ALA A 446 -38.97 10.04 1.44
N VAL A 447 -38.59 10.79 2.48
CA VAL A 447 -37.89 12.08 2.35
C VAL A 447 -36.50 11.90 1.75
N GLN A 448 -35.75 10.89 2.17
CA GLN A 448 -34.44 10.57 1.60
C GLN A 448 -34.54 10.12 0.15
N ASN A 449 -35.54 9.31 -0.20
CA ASN A 449 -35.80 8.92 -1.58
C ASN A 449 -36.20 10.11 -2.45
N ALA A 450 -37.04 11.03 -1.96
CA ALA A 450 -37.36 12.26 -2.66
C ALA A 450 -36.14 13.17 -2.85
N ARG A 451 -35.23 13.23 -1.86
CA ARG A 451 -33.95 13.95 -1.97
C ARG A 451 -32.99 13.27 -2.94
N ILE A 452 -32.94 11.94 -2.98
CA ILE A 452 -32.21 11.16 -3.99
C ILE A 452 -32.78 11.44 -5.38
N THR A 453 -34.10 11.42 -5.56
CA THR A 453 -34.75 11.75 -6.83
C THR A 453 -34.47 13.19 -7.26
N GLY A 454 -34.49 14.16 -6.33
CA GLY A 454 -34.15 15.56 -6.62
C GLY A 454 -32.67 15.76 -6.98
N LEU A 455 -31.76 15.06 -6.29
CA LEU A 455 -30.33 15.02 -6.63
C LEU A 455 -30.09 14.30 -7.96
N GLU A 456 -30.84 13.24 -8.25
CA GLU A 456 -30.82 12.52 -9.53
C GLU A 456 -31.34 13.41 -10.67
N GLU A 457 -32.34 14.27 -10.43
CA GLU A 457 -32.82 15.26 -11.40
C GLU A 457 -31.83 16.39 -11.62
N GLN A 458 -31.20 16.91 -10.56
CA GLN A 458 -30.10 17.89 -10.68
C GLN A 458 -28.90 17.28 -11.42
N MET A 459 -28.52 16.04 -11.08
CA MET A 459 -27.52 15.27 -11.82
C MET A 459 -27.97 15.00 -13.26
N ALA A 460 -29.26 14.80 -13.52
CA ALA A 460 -29.81 14.61 -14.86
C ALA A 460 -29.80 15.91 -15.68
N GLN A 461 -29.96 17.09 -15.07
CA GLN A 461 -29.79 18.38 -15.74
C GLN A 461 -28.32 18.66 -16.08
N VAL A 462 -27.39 18.37 -15.17
CA VAL A 462 -25.94 18.44 -15.44
C VAL A 462 -25.53 17.39 -16.49
N ARG A 463 -26.13 16.20 -16.47
CA ARG A 463 -25.93 15.14 -17.48
C ARG A 463 -26.69 15.39 -18.79
N ARG A 464 -27.68 16.29 -18.86
CA ARG A 464 -28.38 16.63 -20.12
C ARG A 464 -27.47 17.39 -21.10
N GLY A 465 -26.37 17.98 -20.63
CA GLY A 465 -25.26 18.43 -21.49
C GLY A 465 -24.36 17.30 -22.02
N LYS A 466 -24.46 16.08 -21.50
CA LYS A 466 -23.69 14.90 -21.94
C LYS A 466 -24.55 13.63 -21.88
N LYS A 467 -25.44 13.44 -22.87
CA LYS A 467 -26.22 12.19 -23.02
C LYS A 467 -25.27 10.99 -23.23
N ARG A 468 -25.25 10.04 -22.29
CA ARG A 468 -24.75 8.67 -22.51
C ARG A 468 -25.78 7.87 -23.31
N LYS A 469 -25.42 7.42 -24.52
CA LYS A 469 -26.14 6.38 -25.29
C LYS A 469 -25.98 5.02 -24.59
N ALA A 470 -26.98 4.16 -24.68
CA ALA A 470 -26.89 2.75 -24.31
C ALA A 470 -25.76 2.08 -25.13
N VAL A 471 -24.82 1.41 -24.46
CA VAL A 471 -23.70 0.71 -25.11
C VAL A 471 -24.23 -0.58 -25.74
N PRO A 472 -24.15 -0.76 -27.08
CA PRO A 472 -24.53 -2.02 -27.74
C PRO A 472 -23.57 -3.16 -27.36
N ASN A 473 -24.05 -4.40 -27.42
CA ASN A 473 -23.25 -5.63 -27.26
C ASN A 473 -21.96 -5.57 -28.13
N PRO A 474 -20.76 -5.87 -27.58
CA PRO A 474 -19.47 -5.75 -28.29
C PRO A 474 -19.41 -6.50 -29.64
N ASN A 475 -20.00 -7.70 -29.75
CA ASN A 475 -20.06 -8.45 -31.01
C ASN A 475 -20.87 -7.68 -32.08
N ARG A 476 -21.99 -7.04 -31.71
CA ARG A 476 -22.78 -6.20 -32.64
C ARG A 476 -22.11 -4.87 -32.95
N ARG A 477 -21.40 -4.29 -31.98
CA ARG A 477 -20.65 -3.03 -32.14
C ARG A 477 -19.48 -3.22 -33.11
N PHE A 478 -18.74 -4.33 -33.03
CA PHE A 478 -17.68 -4.69 -33.99
C PHE A 478 -18.21 -4.79 -35.42
N MET A 479 -19.34 -5.50 -35.63
CA MET A 479 -19.96 -5.62 -36.95
C MET A 479 -20.41 -4.27 -37.53
N ALA A 480 -21.05 -3.43 -36.72
CA ALA A 480 -21.47 -2.09 -37.16
C ALA A 480 -20.28 -1.17 -37.49
N LEU A 481 -19.16 -1.27 -36.75
CA LEU A 481 -17.94 -0.51 -37.01
C LEU A 481 -17.27 -0.95 -38.32
N ALA A 482 -17.27 -2.27 -38.60
CA ALA A 482 -16.74 -2.84 -39.84
C ALA A 482 -17.55 -2.37 -41.07
N GLU A 483 -18.89 -2.36 -40.98
CA GLU A 483 -19.77 -1.84 -42.03
C GLU A 483 -19.53 -0.34 -42.29
N THR A 484 -19.27 0.45 -41.24
CA THR A 484 -19.02 1.90 -41.36
C THR A 484 -17.67 2.20 -42.03
N LEU A 485 -16.62 1.45 -41.70
CA LEU A 485 -15.28 1.63 -42.28
C LEU A 485 -15.17 1.15 -43.73
N THR A 486 -15.99 0.17 -44.14
CA THR A 486 -16.08 -0.28 -45.54
C THR A 486 -16.88 0.69 -46.43
N ALA A 487 -17.74 1.53 -45.84
CA ALA A 487 -18.52 2.54 -46.54
C ALA A 487 -17.74 3.84 -46.85
N GLY A 488 -16.49 3.98 -46.39
CA GLY A 488 -15.63 5.12 -46.71
C GLY A 488 -15.95 6.44 -45.96
N GLU A 489 -16.77 6.40 -44.92
CA GLU A 489 -17.08 7.60 -44.12
C GLU A 489 -15.99 7.89 -43.09
N ALA A 490 -15.49 9.13 -43.05
CA ALA A 490 -14.46 9.56 -42.11
C ALA A 490 -14.98 9.56 -40.66
N LEU A 491 -14.16 9.06 -39.74
CA LEU A 491 -14.41 9.12 -38.30
C LEU A 491 -14.51 10.60 -37.86
N PRO A 492 -15.46 10.96 -36.98
CA PRO A 492 -15.59 12.34 -36.53
C PRO A 492 -14.32 12.78 -35.79
N ASP A 493 -13.72 13.87 -36.27
CA ASP A 493 -12.53 14.48 -35.69
C ASP A 493 -12.69 14.72 -34.19
N SER A 494 -11.85 14.07 -33.40
CA SER A 494 -11.56 14.53 -32.05
C SER A 494 -10.92 15.91 -32.18
N LYS A 495 -11.66 16.97 -31.84
CA LYS A 495 -11.11 18.33 -31.76
C LYS A 495 -9.87 18.29 -30.87
N LYS A 496 -8.69 18.40 -31.49
CA LYS A 496 -7.50 18.90 -30.83
C LYS A 496 -7.81 20.32 -30.42
N ALA A 497 -7.93 20.56 -29.12
CA ALA A 497 -7.73 21.91 -28.61
C ALA A 497 -6.24 22.20 -28.83
N GLU A 498 -5.93 23.02 -29.83
CA GLU A 498 -4.66 23.73 -29.89
C GLU A 498 -4.61 24.63 -28.65
N ILE A 499 -3.77 24.24 -27.69
CA ILE A 499 -3.30 25.14 -26.65
C ILE A 499 -2.10 25.84 -27.29
N GLU A 500 -2.28 27.11 -27.67
CA GLU A 500 -1.16 28.02 -27.79
C GLU A 500 -0.46 28.03 -26.43
N VAL A 501 0.72 27.43 -26.38
CA VAL A 501 1.62 27.57 -25.25
C VAL A 501 2.31 28.92 -25.45
N ASP A 502 1.80 29.92 -24.75
CA ASP A 502 2.50 31.18 -24.55
C ASP A 502 3.80 30.84 -23.79
N VAL A 503 4.92 30.83 -24.49
CA VAL A 503 6.24 30.63 -23.89
C VAL A 503 6.72 31.98 -23.40
N ASP A 504 6.07 32.51 -22.36
CA ASP A 504 6.52 33.70 -21.64
C ASP A 504 6.01 33.75 -20.17
N GLU A 505 5.64 32.61 -19.58
CA GLU A 505 5.51 32.53 -18.12
C GLU A 505 6.91 32.51 -17.51
N LYS A 506 7.33 33.64 -16.91
CA LYS A 506 8.37 33.64 -15.87
C LYS A 506 8.01 32.51 -14.89
N ASP A 507 8.92 31.55 -14.70
CA ASP A 507 8.79 30.48 -13.71
C ASP A 507 8.64 31.09 -12.30
N GLU A 508 7.42 31.47 -11.91
CA GLU A 508 7.12 31.89 -10.55
C GLU A 508 7.23 30.67 -9.64
N SER A 509 7.98 30.81 -8.56
CA SER A 509 8.17 29.72 -7.62
C SER A 509 6.86 29.37 -6.90
N VAL A 510 6.69 28.10 -6.52
CA VAL A 510 5.51 27.64 -5.74
C VAL A 510 5.31 28.45 -4.45
N ILE A 511 6.40 28.99 -3.89
CA ILE A 511 6.38 29.84 -2.69
C ILE A 511 5.72 31.19 -3.00
N GLU A 512 6.09 31.84 -4.11
CA GLU A 512 5.50 33.12 -4.54
C GLU A 512 4.00 32.97 -4.82
N VAL A 513 3.62 31.89 -5.51
CA VAL A 513 2.21 31.55 -5.74
C VAL A 513 1.47 31.36 -4.41
N GLY A 514 2.06 30.65 -3.44
CA GLY A 514 1.48 30.45 -2.12
C GLY A 514 1.30 31.75 -1.33
N VAL A 515 2.32 32.62 -1.33
CA VAL A 515 2.29 33.94 -0.66
C VAL A 515 1.18 34.82 -1.25
N ARG A 516 1.05 34.85 -2.58
CA ARG A 516 0.02 35.62 -3.28
C ARG A 516 -1.39 35.06 -3.03
N ASN A 517 -1.58 33.74 -3.17
CA ASN A 517 -2.88 33.09 -3.01
C ASN A 517 -3.48 33.24 -1.61
N HIS A 518 -2.62 33.44 -0.59
CA HIS A 518 -3.04 33.61 0.80
C HIS A 518 -2.89 35.05 1.32
N ASP A 519 -2.57 36.02 0.45
CA ASP A 519 -2.41 37.44 0.80
C ASP A 519 -1.47 37.65 2.00
N LEU A 520 -0.31 36.97 1.98
CA LEU A 520 0.65 36.95 3.10
C LEU A 520 1.68 38.08 3.03
N GLU A 521 1.83 38.74 1.88
CA GLU A 521 2.84 39.79 1.66
C GLU A 521 2.72 40.92 2.67
N LYS A 522 1.49 41.29 3.06
CA LYS A 522 1.21 42.35 4.04
C LYS A 522 1.76 42.07 5.45
N TYR A 523 2.11 40.81 5.76
CA TYR A 523 2.67 40.40 7.04
C TYR A 523 4.19 40.19 6.99
N VAL A 524 4.82 40.33 5.82
CA VAL A 524 6.25 40.04 5.62
C VAL A 524 7.00 41.32 5.30
N LYS A 525 8.05 41.62 6.07
CA LYS A 525 9.01 42.69 5.76
C LYS A 525 10.31 42.09 5.25
N LEU A 526 10.59 42.26 3.95
CA LEU A 526 11.85 41.86 3.32
C LEU A 526 12.94 42.91 3.56
N LYS A 527 14.23 42.54 3.38
CA LYS A 527 15.38 43.42 3.65
C LYS A 527 15.45 43.94 5.10
N HIS A 528 14.91 43.16 6.04
CA HIS A 528 14.92 43.44 7.47
C HIS A 528 15.66 42.29 8.17
N ASN A 529 16.88 42.55 8.61
CA ASN A 529 17.72 41.57 9.24
C ASN A 529 17.59 41.65 10.77
N VAL A 530 17.18 40.56 11.42
CA VAL A 530 17.14 40.49 12.89
C VAL A 530 18.56 40.31 13.42
N THR A 531 18.95 41.18 14.35
CA THR A 531 20.32 41.23 14.90
C THR A 531 20.41 40.76 16.35
N GLY A 532 19.29 40.67 17.06
CA GLY A 532 19.22 40.14 18.42
C GLY A 532 17.79 40.09 18.94
N THR A 533 17.55 39.23 19.95
CA THR A 533 16.28 39.20 20.68
C THR A 533 16.49 39.04 22.18
N VAL A 534 15.62 39.67 22.97
CA VAL A 534 15.68 39.64 24.43
C VAL A 534 14.28 39.45 25.03
N TRP A 535 14.13 38.46 25.90
CA TRP A 535 12.91 38.24 26.67
C TRP A 535 12.82 39.24 27.83
N ASN A 536 11.64 39.85 27.98
CA ASN A 536 11.30 40.72 29.11
C ASN A 536 10.31 39.99 30.03
N GLU A 537 10.75 39.72 31.27
CA GLU A 537 10.01 38.92 32.25
C GLU A 537 8.84 39.66 32.92
N GLU A 538 8.93 40.99 33.04
CA GLU A 538 7.88 41.84 33.60
C GLU A 538 6.71 41.97 32.63
N ASP A 539 7.05 42.14 31.37
CA ASP A 539 6.13 42.43 30.28
C ASP A 539 5.56 41.18 29.59
N GLY A 540 6.22 40.02 29.71
CA GLY A 540 5.82 38.80 29.05
C GLY A 540 6.01 38.82 27.54
N THR A 541 7.04 39.52 27.07
CA THR A 541 7.27 39.76 25.63
C THR A 541 8.74 39.70 25.25
N TRP A 542 8.98 39.40 23.98
CA TRP A 542 10.28 39.54 23.32
C TRP A 542 10.44 40.94 22.72
N THR A 543 11.61 41.54 22.95
CA THR A 543 12.12 42.67 22.16
C THR A 543 13.01 42.12 21.04
N VAL A 544 12.84 42.64 19.83
CA VAL A 544 13.55 42.20 18.62
C VAL A 544 14.30 43.39 18.03
N ASP A 545 15.63 43.28 17.94
CA ASP A 545 16.48 44.29 17.31
C ASP A 545 16.56 44.01 15.80
N VAL A 546 16.10 44.96 14.97
CA VAL A 546 16.00 44.80 13.52
C VAL A 546 16.81 45.87 12.81
N GLN A 547 17.59 45.47 11.81
CA GLN A 547 18.29 46.35 10.89
C GLN A 547 17.59 46.33 9.52
N ASP A 548 17.14 47.50 9.06
CA ASP A 548 16.70 47.67 7.67
C ASP A 548 17.94 47.74 6.76
N GLU A 549 18.09 46.78 5.86
CA GLU A 549 19.23 46.69 4.96
C GLU A 549 19.18 47.73 3.83
N ALA A 550 18.00 48.28 3.52
CA ALA A 550 17.85 49.31 2.50
C ALA A 550 18.26 50.70 3.01
N THR A 551 17.95 51.02 4.27
CA THR A 551 18.22 52.34 4.87
C THR A 551 19.43 52.33 5.82
N GLY A 552 19.79 51.17 6.36
CA GLY A 552 20.79 51.01 7.41
C GLY A 552 20.26 51.32 8.83
N GLU A 553 18.99 51.71 8.97
CA GLU A 553 18.38 52.04 10.26
C GLU A 553 18.26 50.81 11.16
N VAL A 554 18.48 51.01 12.46
CA VAL A 554 18.29 49.97 13.49
C VAL A 554 17.15 50.41 14.41
N PHE A 555 16.12 49.57 14.52
CA PHE A 555 14.97 49.82 15.38
C PHE A 555 14.60 48.57 16.19
N LYS A 556 13.71 48.76 17.18
CA LYS A 556 13.22 47.68 18.04
C LYS A 556 11.76 47.39 17.75
N ASP A 557 11.42 46.12 17.63
CA ASP A 557 10.05 45.62 17.57
C ASP A 557 9.75 44.77 18.82
N ARG A 558 8.48 44.42 19.04
CA ARG A 558 8.04 43.67 20.22
C ARG A 558 6.92 42.68 19.88
N GLY A 559 6.93 41.52 20.53
CA GLY A 559 5.84 40.54 20.45
C GLY A 559 5.78 39.60 21.64
N GLU A 560 4.60 39.06 21.93
CA GLU A 560 4.38 38.11 23.03
C GLU A 560 5.04 36.74 22.76
N PHE A 561 5.09 36.34 21.49
CA PHE A 561 5.66 35.08 21.03
C PHE A 561 6.78 35.32 20.01
N LEU A 562 7.88 34.59 20.15
CA LEU A 562 8.99 34.59 19.19
C LEU A 562 9.03 33.26 18.45
N ILE A 563 8.69 33.27 17.15
CA ILE A 563 8.74 32.09 16.29
C ILE A 563 9.98 32.20 15.40
N ASN A 564 11.01 31.39 15.70
CA ASN A 564 12.22 31.34 14.90
C ASN A 564 12.06 30.38 13.72
N ALA A 565 11.82 30.96 12.54
CA ALA A 565 11.75 30.27 11.26
C ALA A 565 12.99 30.48 10.38
N SER A 566 14.12 30.90 10.96
CA SER A 566 15.34 31.20 10.18
C SER A 566 15.98 29.97 9.53
N GLY A 567 15.67 28.76 10.00
CA GLY A 567 16.25 27.50 9.53
C GLY A 567 17.67 27.26 10.06
N PHE A 568 18.12 26.00 10.01
CA PHE A 568 19.45 25.60 10.52
C PHE A 568 20.49 25.38 9.41
N LEU A 569 20.06 25.18 8.16
CA LEU A 569 20.94 25.11 6.96
C LEU A 569 20.85 26.42 6.18
N ASN A 570 21.17 27.53 6.83
CA ASN A 570 21.09 28.85 6.22
C ASN A 570 22.46 29.52 6.14
N ASN A 571 23.35 29.30 7.10
CA ASN A 571 24.60 30.04 7.24
C ASN A 571 25.69 29.31 6.46
N TRP A 572 26.08 29.83 5.30
CA TRP A 572 27.14 29.26 4.48
C TRP A 572 28.44 30.05 4.64
N LYS A 573 29.57 29.40 4.39
CA LYS A 573 30.88 30.05 4.39
C LYS A 573 31.74 29.47 3.28
N TRP A 574 32.67 30.28 2.79
CA TRP A 574 33.72 29.78 1.90
C TRP A 574 34.52 28.67 2.60
N PRO A 575 34.94 27.62 1.87
CA PRO A 575 35.80 26.61 2.46
C PRO A 575 37.14 27.24 2.84
N ASP A 576 37.67 26.78 3.96
CA ASP A 576 38.98 27.22 4.47
C ASP A 576 40.09 26.49 3.72
N ILE A 577 40.36 26.93 2.49
CA ILE A 577 41.41 26.38 1.62
C ILE A 577 42.43 27.48 1.36
N PRO A 578 43.73 27.23 1.63
CA PRO A 578 44.78 28.20 1.33
C PRO A 578 44.71 28.68 -0.12
N GLY A 579 44.85 29.99 -0.34
CA GLY A 579 44.87 30.57 -1.68
C GLY A 579 43.51 30.68 -2.39
N LEU A 580 42.39 30.29 -1.78
CA LEU A 580 41.06 30.34 -2.43
C LEU A 580 40.71 31.70 -3.04
N LYS A 581 41.09 32.81 -2.38
CA LYS A 581 40.83 34.18 -2.85
C LYS A 581 41.81 34.65 -3.94
N THR A 582 42.83 33.86 -4.26
CA THR A 582 43.83 34.18 -5.29
C THR A 582 43.50 33.58 -6.66
N PHE A 583 42.45 32.76 -6.75
CA PHE A 583 41.96 32.19 -7.99
C PHE A 583 41.50 33.32 -8.95
N GLU A 584 42.00 33.30 -10.18
CA GLU A 584 41.71 34.34 -11.18
C GLU A 584 40.43 34.05 -11.99
N GLY A 585 39.94 32.81 -11.93
CA GLY A 585 38.67 32.41 -12.55
C GLY A 585 37.44 32.74 -11.70
N GLN A 586 36.29 32.19 -12.10
CA GLN A 586 35.00 32.51 -11.49
C GLN A 586 34.74 31.65 -10.25
N LEU A 587 34.67 32.27 -9.06
CA LEU A 587 34.43 31.60 -7.78
C LEU A 587 32.95 31.67 -7.38
N VAL A 588 32.32 30.51 -7.13
CA VAL A 588 30.89 30.37 -6.86
C VAL A 588 30.67 29.51 -5.62
N HIS A 589 29.70 29.87 -4.78
CA HIS A 589 29.20 28.98 -3.72
C HIS A 589 27.74 28.65 -4.02
N THR A 590 27.34 27.39 -3.86
CA THR A 590 25.99 26.94 -4.25
C THR A 590 24.86 27.60 -3.48
N ALA A 591 25.11 28.01 -2.23
CA ALA A 591 24.16 28.78 -1.42
C ALA A 591 24.08 30.29 -1.76
N ASN A 592 24.90 30.77 -2.71
CA ASN A 592 24.88 32.15 -3.21
C ASN A 592 25.20 32.14 -4.70
N TRP A 593 24.39 31.39 -5.44
CA TRP A 593 24.50 31.24 -6.88
C TRP A 593 24.14 32.57 -7.55
N LYS A 594 24.95 33.00 -8.54
CA LYS A 594 24.62 34.18 -9.34
C LYS A 594 23.88 33.73 -10.59
N GLU A 595 22.78 34.41 -10.92
CA GLU A 595 21.88 34.03 -12.02
C GLU A 595 22.54 34.16 -13.42
N ASP A 596 23.61 34.95 -13.54
CA ASP A 596 24.28 35.27 -14.80
C ASP A 596 25.43 34.33 -15.17
N ILE A 597 25.63 33.22 -14.44
CA ILE A 597 26.76 32.32 -14.66
C ILE A 597 26.49 31.35 -15.82
N SER A 598 27.20 31.54 -16.93
CA SER A 598 27.29 30.54 -18.00
C SER A 598 28.45 29.57 -17.75
N LEU A 599 28.14 28.27 -17.80
CA LEU A 599 29.09 27.15 -17.69
C LEU A 599 29.45 26.54 -19.06
N GLN A 600 28.78 26.95 -20.14
CA GLN A 600 28.96 26.36 -21.46
C GLN A 600 30.38 26.62 -21.99
N GLY A 601 31.07 25.55 -22.39
CA GLY A 601 32.42 25.62 -22.94
C GLY A 601 33.53 25.93 -21.91
N LYS A 602 33.21 25.95 -20.61
CA LYS A 602 34.17 26.18 -19.52
C LYS A 602 34.59 24.86 -18.86
N THR A 603 35.81 24.83 -18.35
CA THR A 603 36.27 23.78 -17.43
C THR A 603 35.80 24.14 -16.02
N VAL A 604 34.99 23.28 -15.42
CA VAL A 604 34.34 23.54 -14.13
C VAL A 604 34.84 22.55 -13.08
N ALA A 605 35.31 23.06 -11.95
CA ALA A 605 35.64 22.26 -10.78
C ALA A 605 34.55 22.40 -9.70
N ILE A 606 34.11 21.27 -9.13
CA ILE A 606 33.15 21.23 -8.03
C ILE A 606 33.86 20.69 -6.78
N ILE A 607 33.85 21.45 -5.69
CA ILE A 607 34.32 20.99 -4.37
C ILE A 607 33.12 20.58 -3.53
N GLY A 608 33.07 19.30 -3.15
CA GLY A 608 32.05 18.72 -2.29
C GLY A 608 31.27 17.62 -3.01
N ASN A 609 30.84 16.61 -2.25
CA ASN A 609 30.06 15.46 -2.74
C ASN A 609 28.79 15.23 -1.89
N GLY A 610 28.30 16.29 -1.24
CA GLY A 610 27.03 16.28 -0.52
C GLY A 610 25.82 16.40 -1.45
N SER A 611 24.61 16.50 -0.89
CA SER A 611 23.34 16.58 -1.64
C SER A 611 23.38 17.58 -2.79
N THR A 612 23.92 18.77 -2.55
CA THR A 612 23.99 19.84 -3.55
C THR A 612 24.86 19.48 -4.75
N ALA A 613 26.00 18.82 -4.56
CA ALA A 613 26.85 18.38 -5.67
C ALA A 613 26.24 17.18 -6.42
N ILE A 614 25.56 16.30 -5.68
CA ILE A 614 24.86 15.13 -6.23
C ILE A 614 23.71 15.56 -7.15
N GLN A 615 23.07 16.68 -6.87
CA GLN A 615 22.01 17.26 -7.69
C GLN A 615 22.58 18.07 -8.86
N LEU A 616 23.60 18.90 -8.61
CA LEU A 616 24.21 19.79 -9.61
C LEU A 616 24.86 19.02 -10.78
N LEU A 617 25.58 17.94 -10.49
CA LEU A 617 26.30 17.19 -11.52
C LEU A 617 25.37 16.58 -12.60
N PRO A 618 24.22 15.98 -12.26
CA PRO A 618 23.25 15.46 -13.24
C PRO A 618 22.18 16.46 -13.71
N GLU A 619 22.19 17.73 -13.30
CA GLU A 619 21.03 18.67 -13.37
C GLU A 619 20.63 19.21 -14.77
N ILE A 620 20.43 18.31 -15.73
CA ILE A 620 19.49 18.50 -16.85
C ILE A 620 18.55 17.29 -16.91
N GLN A 621 17.77 17.04 -15.86
CA GLN A 621 16.61 16.16 -15.95
C GLN A 621 15.44 16.74 -15.16
N SER A 622 14.58 17.48 -15.87
CA SER A 622 13.29 17.92 -15.36
C SER A 622 12.27 16.77 -15.38
N ASP A 623 11.33 16.77 -14.43
CA ASP A 623 10.07 16.02 -14.60
C ASP A 623 9.49 16.31 -15.99
N SER A 624 8.97 15.28 -16.65
CA SER A 624 8.44 15.44 -18.01
C SER A 624 7.29 16.45 -18.01
N LYS A 625 7.18 17.24 -19.09
CA LYS A 625 6.10 18.24 -19.22
C LYS A 625 4.72 17.59 -19.06
N GLU A 626 4.59 16.34 -19.52
CA GLU A 626 3.38 15.54 -19.42
C GLU A 626 3.05 15.17 -17.97
N GLN A 627 4.05 14.85 -17.14
CA GLN A 627 3.84 14.53 -15.73
C GLN A 627 3.41 15.76 -14.92
N LYS A 628 4.01 16.92 -15.19
CA LYS A 628 3.60 18.20 -14.58
C LYS A 628 2.16 18.54 -14.93
N GLU A 629 1.78 18.36 -16.19
CA GLU A 629 0.41 18.59 -16.67
C GLU A 629 -0.60 17.58 -16.11
N GLU A 630 -0.20 16.31 -15.94
CA GLU A 630 -1.03 15.29 -15.26
C GLU A 630 -1.31 15.68 -13.81
N PHE A 631 -0.29 16.10 -13.06
CA PHE A 631 -0.46 16.48 -11.66
C PHE A 631 -1.27 17.77 -11.49
N LYS A 632 -1.14 18.71 -12.44
CA LYS A 632 -1.97 19.94 -12.50
C LYS A 632 -3.45 19.61 -12.73
N ASN A 633 -3.74 18.68 -13.63
CA ASN A 633 -5.11 18.35 -14.03
C ASN A 633 -5.79 17.27 -13.16
N ASP A 634 -5.03 16.50 -12.37
CA ASP A 634 -5.57 15.46 -11.49
C ASP A 634 -4.93 15.49 -10.08
N PRO A 635 -5.47 16.32 -9.16
CA PRO A 635 -5.00 16.42 -7.78
C PRO A 635 -5.03 15.08 -7.02
N SER A 636 -5.90 14.14 -7.42
CA SER A 636 -6.02 12.84 -6.77
C SER A 636 -4.80 11.95 -7.08
N LYS A 637 -4.33 11.96 -8.33
CA LYS A 637 -3.10 11.27 -8.74
C LYS A 637 -1.87 11.86 -8.09
N PHE A 638 -1.78 13.18 -8.00
CA PHE A 638 -0.69 13.84 -7.27
C PHE A 638 -0.68 13.43 -5.79
N SER A 639 -1.85 13.38 -5.15
CA SER A 639 -1.99 12.92 -3.76
C SER A 639 -1.58 11.45 -3.58
N MET A 640 -2.01 10.56 -4.48
CA MET A 640 -1.62 9.15 -4.46
C MET A 640 -0.11 8.96 -4.65
N TYR A 641 0.49 9.71 -5.59
CA TYR A 641 1.93 9.70 -5.82
C TYR A 641 2.71 10.12 -4.57
N ARG A 642 2.33 11.26 -3.96
CA ARG A 642 2.92 11.74 -2.71
C ARG A 642 2.81 10.72 -1.58
N LYS A 643 1.64 10.09 -1.43
CA LYS A 643 1.41 9.05 -0.41
C LYS A 643 2.30 7.83 -0.62
N ALA A 644 2.44 7.36 -1.84
CA ALA A 644 3.29 6.21 -2.15
C ALA A 644 4.76 6.49 -1.81
N LEU A 645 5.26 7.67 -2.17
CA LEU A 645 6.63 8.09 -1.80
C LEU A 645 6.83 8.18 -0.29
N GLU A 646 5.90 8.83 0.42
CA GLU A 646 5.98 8.97 1.87
C GLU A 646 5.87 7.62 2.59
N GLU A 647 5.06 6.68 2.08
CA GLU A 647 4.93 5.33 2.62
C GLU A 647 6.27 4.56 2.55
N GLU A 648 6.93 4.59 1.40
CA GLU A 648 8.24 3.95 1.21
C GLU A 648 9.31 4.58 2.12
N ILE A 649 9.38 5.91 2.16
CA ILE A 649 10.36 6.62 2.98
C ILE A 649 10.10 6.37 4.47
N CYS A 650 8.84 6.36 4.92
CA CYS A 650 8.52 6.08 6.32
C CYS A 650 8.81 4.63 6.70
N ALA A 651 8.55 3.67 5.81
CA ALA A 651 8.86 2.26 6.03
C ALA A 651 10.37 2.00 6.18
N SER A 652 11.21 2.82 5.55
CA SER A 652 12.68 2.71 5.62
C SER A 652 13.26 2.97 7.02
N PHE A 653 12.48 3.46 7.98
CA PHE A 653 12.96 3.70 9.35
C PHE A 653 13.55 2.44 10.01
N ALA A 654 13.06 1.25 9.68
CA ALA A 654 13.61 -0.01 10.19
C ALA A 654 15.10 -0.21 9.83
N VAL A 655 15.55 0.34 8.70
CA VAL A 655 16.94 0.27 8.22
C VAL A 655 17.89 1.09 9.12
N VAL A 656 17.38 2.06 9.87
CA VAL A 656 18.18 2.90 10.77
C VAL A 656 18.72 2.10 11.96
N LEU A 657 18.09 0.99 12.34
CA LEU A 657 18.53 0.17 13.46
C LEU A 657 19.84 -0.53 13.10
N LYS A 658 20.89 -0.26 13.87
CA LYS A 658 22.20 -0.89 13.69
C LYS A 658 22.09 -2.40 13.94
N ASP A 659 22.94 -3.16 13.29
CA ASP A 659 23.05 -4.62 13.45
C ASP A 659 21.76 -5.39 13.13
N SER A 660 20.79 -4.76 12.46
CA SER A 660 19.56 -5.41 11.99
C SER A 660 19.74 -6.05 10.62
N ASP A 661 18.97 -7.12 10.35
CA ASP A 661 18.95 -7.77 9.03
C ASP A 661 18.55 -6.79 7.92
N ALA A 662 17.57 -5.92 8.19
CA ALA A 662 17.15 -4.87 7.26
C ALA A 662 18.31 -3.94 6.88
N GLN A 663 19.13 -3.54 7.85
CA GLN A 663 20.30 -2.70 7.58
C GLN A 663 21.40 -3.45 6.81
N ALA A 664 21.68 -4.69 7.19
CA ALA A 664 22.66 -5.53 6.49
C ALA A 664 22.27 -5.75 5.02
N GLN A 665 21.00 -6.08 4.77
CA GLN A 665 20.45 -6.28 3.43
C GLN A 665 20.46 -4.98 2.61
N ALA A 666 20.00 -3.86 3.19
CA ALA A 666 20.01 -2.57 2.51
C ALA A 666 21.43 -2.14 2.12
N LYS A 667 22.41 -2.33 3.03
CA LYS A 667 23.82 -2.02 2.75
C LYS A 667 24.37 -2.88 1.62
N ALA A 668 24.11 -4.19 1.64
CA ALA A 668 24.56 -5.09 0.58
C ALA A 668 23.97 -4.74 -0.79
N LEU A 669 22.65 -4.49 -0.85
CA LEU A 669 21.95 -4.14 -2.07
C LEU A 669 22.44 -2.82 -2.67
N LEU A 670 22.56 -1.77 -1.86
CA LEU A 670 23.02 -0.46 -2.34
C LEU A 670 24.51 -0.48 -2.71
N THR A 671 25.33 -1.27 -2.00
CA THR A 671 26.74 -1.48 -2.37
C THR A 671 26.85 -2.10 -3.75
N GLU A 672 26.09 -3.15 -4.02
CA GLU A 672 26.09 -3.82 -5.32
C GLU A 672 25.55 -2.90 -6.42
N TYR A 673 24.47 -2.15 -6.14
CA TYR A 673 23.92 -1.14 -7.06
C TYR A 673 24.97 -0.08 -7.43
N MET A 674 25.67 0.49 -6.45
CA MET A 674 26.71 1.49 -6.69
C MET A 674 27.87 0.92 -7.51
N LYS A 675 28.33 -0.30 -7.21
CA LYS A 675 29.39 -0.99 -7.97
C LYS A 675 28.98 -1.25 -9.43
N GLN A 676 27.72 -1.64 -9.65
CA GLN A 676 27.21 -1.86 -11.00
C GLN A 676 27.15 -0.55 -11.80
N ARG A 677 26.65 0.53 -11.19
CA ARG A 677 26.59 1.86 -11.83
C ARG A 677 27.96 2.46 -12.16
N LEU A 678 28.92 2.33 -11.25
CA LEU A 678 30.26 2.85 -11.45
C LEU A 678 31.12 1.97 -12.37
N GLY A 679 30.69 0.74 -12.63
CA GLY A 679 31.49 -0.32 -13.26
C GLY A 679 32.27 -1.11 -12.20
N ARG A 680 32.06 -2.43 -12.14
CA ARG A 680 32.57 -3.29 -11.06
C ARG A 680 34.10 -3.24 -10.88
N ASP A 681 34.83 -3.11 -11.99
CA ASP A 681 36.29 -3.07 -12.01
C ASP A 681 36.84 -1.63 -12.03
N ASN A 682 35.97 -0.62 -11.91
CA ASN A 682 36.39 0.77 -11.86
C ASN A 682 37.06 1.07 -10.51
N PRO A 683 38.29 1.59 -10.47
CA PRO A 683 38.95 2.00 -9.22
C PRO A 683 38.11 2.97 -8.38
N LEU A 684 37.22 3.75 -9.00
CA LEU A 684 36.28 4.64 -8.31
C LEU A 684 35.28 3.89 -7.43
N ALA A 685 34.87 2.68 -7.80
CA ALA A 685 33.96 1.87 -6.98
C ALA A 685 34.56 1.56 -5.60
N ASN A 686 35.88 1.34 -5.52
CA ASN A 686 36.59 1.11 -4.25
C ASN A 686 36.71 2.37 -3.37
N ARG A 687 36.41 3.56 -3.93
CA ARG A 687 36.60 4.85 -3.25
C ARG A 687 35.28 5.57 -2.95
N LEU A 688 34.27 5.39 -3.80
CA LEU A 688 32.98 6.07 -3.70
C LEU A 688 31.91 5.26 -2.98
N VAL A 689 32.02 3.93 -2.97
CA VAL A 689 31.12 3.07 -2.18
C VAL A 689 31.43 3.28 -0.69
N PRO A 690 30.47 3.76 0.12
CA PRO A 690 30.76 4.08 1.52
C PRO A 690 30.82 2.83 2.42
N ASP A 691 31.72 2.87 3.40
CA ASP A 691 31.85 1.81 4.40
C ASP A 691 30.85 1.94 5.58
N PHE A 692 30.24 3.11 5.76
CA PHE A 692 29.22 3.34 6.78
C PHE A 692 27.86 2.73 6.39
N GLY A 693 26.97 2.51 7.35
CA GLY A 693 25.64 1.93 7.06
C GLY A 693 24.68 2.90 6.37
N VAL A 694 23.66 2.35 5.70
CA VAL A 694 22.66 3.12 4.95
C VAL A 694 21.92 4.07 5.88
N LEU A 695 21.58 5.27 5.40
CA LEU A 695 20.92 6.33 6.17
C LEU A 695 21.74 6.89 7.34
N CYS A 696 23.03 6.57 7.44
CA CYS A 696 23.92 7.27 8.38
C CYS A 696 23.96 8.79 8.11
N ARG A 697 23.82 9.16 6.83
CA ARG A 697 23.57 10.51 6.35
C ARG A 697 22.18 10.56 5.70
N ARG A 698 21.61 11.75 5.59
CA ARG A 698 20.34 11.94 4.87
C ARG A 698 20.50 11.48 3.42
N ALA A 699 19.62 10.60 2.97
CA ALA A 699 19.61 10.13 1.59
C ALA A 699 19.35 11.31 0.64
N SER A 700 20.14 11.39 -0.44
CA SER A 700 20.03 12.44 -1.45
C SER A 700 19.65 11.78 -2.78
N PRO A 701 18.52 12.17 -3.39
CA PRO A 701 18.22 11.77 -4.76
C PRO A 701 19.34 12.25 -5.69
N GLY A 702 19.86 11.35 -6.52
CA GLY A 702 21.01 11.60 -7.39
C GLY A 702 20.94 10.76 -8.65
N ILE A 703 19.80 10.83 -9.35
CA ILE A 703 19.59 10.12 -10.61
C ILE A 703 20.67 10.57 -11.60
N GLY A 704 21.37 9.63 -12.22
CA GLY A 704 22.46 9.93 -13.17
C GLY A 704 23.79 10.37 -12.53
N TYR A 705 23.87 10.60 -11.21
CA TYR A 705 25.12 11.06 -10.55
C TYR A 705 26.26 10.04 -10.69
N LEU A 706 25.98 8.75 -10.46
CA LEU A 706 27.00 7.71 -10.59
C LEU A 706 27.38 7.44 -12.04
N ASP A 707 26.41 7.58 -12.97
CA ASP A 707 26.64 7.42 -14.40
C ASP A 707 27.54 8.57 -14.92
N ALA A 708 27.29 9.81 -14.47
CA ALA A 708 28.08 11.00 -14.83
C ALA A 708 29.56 10.87 -14.46
N MET A 709 29.91 10.10 -13.43
CA MET A 709 31.31 9.87 -13.04
C MET A 709 32.11 9.07 -14.09
N ASN A 710 31.43 8.38 -15.01
CA ASN A 710 32.03 7.59 -16.08
C ASN A 710 32.07 8.32 -17.42
N GLU A 711 31.53 9.54 -17.51
CA GLU A 711 31.52 10.32 -18.74
C GLU A 711 32.94 10.79 -19.11
N VAL A 712 33.24 10.81 -20.41
CA VAL A 712 34.59 11.12 -20.92
C VAL A 712 35.07 12.54 -20.59
N ASN A 713 34.16 13.45 -20.28
CA ASN A 713 34.42 14.83 -19.91
C ASN A 713 34.44 15.06 -18.39
N VAL A 714 34.33 14.01 -17.58
CA VAL A 714 34.34 14.09 -16.11
C VAL A 714 35.60 13.45 -15.55
N ARG A 715 36.32 14.21 -14.70
CA ARG A 715 37.48 13.71 -13.96
C ARG A 715 37.20 13.75 -12.46
N VAL A 716 37.22 12.59 -11.81
CA VAL A 716 37.09 12.49 -10.35
C VAL A 716 38.47 12.60 -9.70
N VAL A 717 38.64 13.57 -8.80
CA VAL A 717 39.89 13.83 -8.08
C VAL A 717 39.66 13.54 -6.61
N LEU A 718 40.41 12.59 -6.07
CA LEU A 718 40.28 12.13 -4.68
C LEU A 718 41.45 12.56 -3.79
N ASP A 719 42.52 13.07 -4.40
CA ASP A 719 43.69 13.54 -3.68
C ASP A 719 43.37 14.78 -2.85
N PRO A 720 43.92 14.89 -1.62
CA PRO A 720 43.67 16.05 -0.78
C PRO A 720 44.15 17.34 -1.46
N ILE A 721 43.37 18.40 -1.30
CA ILE A 721 43.74 19.74 -1.76
C ILE A 721 44.90 20.25 -0.90
N ASP A 722 45.94 20.78 -1.54
CA ASP A 722 47.03 21.51 -0.88
C ASP A 722 46.67 23.00 -0.79
N ALA A 723 46.41 23.62 -1.94
CA ALA A 723 45.99 25.01 -2.04
C ALA A 723 45.26 25.28 -3.36
N VAL A 724 44.46 26.33 -3.39
CA VAL A 724 44.00 26.96 -4.64
C VAL A 724 45.11 27.91 -5.11
N VAL A 725 45.44 27.83 -6.39
CA VAL A 725 46.41 28.71 -7.08
C VAL A 725 45.67 29.57 -8.11
N LYS A 726 46.37 30.48 -8.78
CA LYS A 726 45.77 31.45 -9.71
C LYS A 726 44.96 30.77 -10.81
N GLU A 727 45.53 29.71 -11.38
CA GLU A 727 45.02 28.97 -12.53
C GLU A 727 44.12 27.77 -12.17
N GLY A 728 44.01 27.39 -10.89
CA GLY A 728 43.25 26.19 -10.51
C GLY A 728 43.52 25.66 -9.09
N ILE A 729 43.49 24.33 -8.91
CA ILE A 729 43.78 23.67 -7.62
C ILE A 729 45.07 22.87 -7.72
N ARG A 730 45.94 23.03 -6.70
CA ARG A 730 47.05 22.13 -6.45
C ARG A 730 46.62 21.06 -5.45
N VAL A 731 46.76 19.80 -5.83
CA VAL A 731 46.58 18.65 -4.94
C VAL A 731 47.91 18.27 -4.27
N LYS A 732 47.86 17.56 -3.14
CA LYS A 732 49.07 17.19 -2.36
C LYS A 732 50.07 16.31 -3.11
N THR A 733 49.67 15.68 -4.21
CA THR A 733 50.59 14.94 -5.10
C THR A 733 51.50 15.87 -5.91
N GLY A 734 51.23 17.18 -5.91
CA GLY A 734 51.97 18.21 -6.64
C GLY A 734 51.33 18.59 -7.98
N GLU A 735 50.35 17.83 -8.46
CA GLU A 735 49.61 18.15 -9.68
C GLU A 735 48.80 19.44 -9.48
N THR A 736 48.83 20.31 -10.49
CA THR A 736 47.96 21.48 -10.59
C THR A 736 46.92 21.23 -11.67
N ILE A 737 45.64 21.29 -11.28
CA ILE A 737 44.49 21.02 -12.11
C ILE A 737 43.85 22.36 -12.48
N PRO A 738 43.98 22.84 -13.72
CA PRO A 738 43.45 24.12 -14.14
C PRO A 738 41.94 24.05 -14.42
N PHE A 739 41.23 25.16 -14.18
CA PHE A 739 39.82 25.31 -14.50
C PHE A 739 39.40 26.78 -14.55
N ASP A 740 38.29 27.07 -15.22
CA ASP A 740 37.77 28.43 -15.41
C ASP A 740 36.79 28.84 -14.30
N VAL A 741 36.08 27.86 -13.72
CA VAL A 741 35.05 28.07 -12.69
C VAL A 741 35.27 27.12 -11.52
N LEU A 742 35.24 27.64 -10.30
CA LEU A 742 35.26 26.86 -9.06
C LEU A 742 33.92 26.99 -8.34
N ILE A 743 33.19 25.87 -8.24
CA ILE A 743 31.93 25.76 -7.52
C ILE A 743 32.18 25.08 -6.17
N CYS A 744 31.98 25.82 -5.08
CA CYS A 744 32.00 25.28 -3.72
C CYS A 744 30.61 24.79 -3.32
N ALA A 745 30.41 23.47 -3.35
CA ALA A 745 29.25 22.76 -2.83
C ALA A 745 29.52 22.24 -1.39
N THR A 746 30.06 23.12 -0.55
CA THR A 746 30.68 22.77 0.75
C THR A 746 29.72 22.75 1.93
N GLY A 747 28.43 23.01 1.68
CA GLY A 747 27.37 22.94 2.68
C GLY A 747 27.24 24.21 3.54
N PHE A 748 26.81 24.01 4.79
CA PHE A 748 26.45 25.08 5.74
C PHE A 748 27.20 24.90 7.08
N ASP A 749 27.12 25.90 7.94
CA ASP A 749 27.50 25.81 9.33
C ASP A 749 26.63 24.79 10.06
N LEU A 750 27.27 23.82 10.70
CA LEU A 750 26.65 22.70 11.38
C LEU A 750 26.70 22.86 12.91
N SER A 751 27.00 24.08 13.40
CA SER A 751 27.08 24.39 14.83
C SER A 751 25.73 24.45 15.53
N TRP A 752 24.63 24.57 14.77
CA TRP A 752 23.25 24.82 15.25
C TRP A 752 23.04 26.16 15.95
N LYS A 753 24.08 26.97 16.10
CA LYS A 753 23.97 28.28 16.74
C LYS A 753 22.96 29.15 15.97
N PRO A 754 21.99 29.76 16.65
CA PRO A 754 21.18 30.82 16.06
C PRO A 754 22.06 31.91 15.44
N ARG A 755 21.58 32.54 14.36
CA ARG A 755 22.33 33.59 13.62
C ARG A 755 22.57 34.85 14.44
N PHE A 756 21.68 35.14 15.38
CA PHE A 756 21.74 36.28 16.27
C PHE A 756 21.58 35.81 17.73
N PRO A 757 22.05 36.59 18.71
CA PRO A 757 21.81 36.31 20.13
C PRO A 757 20.32 36.25 20.45
N ILE A 758 19.90 35.15 21.08
CA ILE A 758 18.55 34.96 21.61
C ILE A 758 18.69 34.84 23.12
N LEU A 759 18.33 35.91 23.83
CA LEU A 759 18.47 36.02 25.27
C LEU A 759 17.13 35.74 25.95
N GLY A 760 17.01 34.56 26.56
CA GLY A 760 15.83 34.12 27.29
C GLY A 760 15.84 34.54 28.76
N ARG A 761 15.16 33.74 29.59
CA ARG A 761 15.02 33.97 31.04
C ARG A 761 16.39 34.07 31.72
N ASP A 762 16.49 35.00 32.67
CA ASP A 762 17.71 35.30 33.44
C ASP A 762 18.93 35.67 32.57
N GLY A 763 18.70 36.22 31.36
CA GLY A 763 19.75 36.58 30.42
C GLY A 763 20.43 35.37 29.73
N THR A 764 19.81 34.19 29.81
CA THR A 764 20.35 32.97 29.22
C THR A 764 20.46 33.09 27.70
N ASN A 765 21.68 32.96 27.15
CA ASN A 765 21.90 33.01 25.70
C ASN A 765 21.79 31.62 25.07
N LEU A 766 20.85 31.42 24.15
CA LEU A 766 20.64 30.16 23.43
C LEU A 766 21.88 29.73 22.61
N GLN A 767 22.61 30.68 22.03
CA GLN A 767 23.83 30.38 21.28
C GLN A 767 24.89 29.73 22.17
N ALA A 768 25.05 30.25 23.39
CA ALA A 768 26.00 29.73 24.37
C ALA A 768 25.56 28.36 24.93
N GLN A 769 24.25 28.11 25.06
CA GLN A 769 23.76 26.77 25.40
C GLN A 769 24.12 25.75 24.30
N TYR A 770 23.94 26.11 23.03
CA TYR A 770 24.19 25.22 21.90
C TYR A 770 25.68 24.98 21.64
N ASP A 771 26.56 25.88 22.09
CA ASP A 771 28.01 25.66 22.14
C ASP A 771 28.41 24.43 22.96
N VAL A 772 27.70 24.19 24.07
CA VAL A 772 27.93 23.03 24.92
C VAL A 772 27.29 21.79 24.30
N ARG A 773 25.97 21.86 24.06
CA ARG A 773 25.18 20.81 23.43
C ARG A 773 23.88 21.41 22.90
N PRO A 774 23.57 21.29 21.61
CA PRO A 774 22.25 21.66 21.11
C PRO A 774 21.17 20.78 21.74
N ILE A 775 20.28 21.39 22.52
CA ILE A 775 19.17 20.72 23.22
C ILE A 775 17.87 21.44 22.86
N GLY A 776 16.86 20.66 22.53
CA GLY A 776 15.51 21.14 22.25
C GLY A 776 14.47 20.20 22.86
N TYR A 777 13.27 20.72 23.04
CA TYR A 777 12.11 19.91 23.42
C TYR A 777 11.28 19.64 22.16
N LEU A 778 11.25 18.35 21.77
CA LEU A 778 10.51 17.80 20.62
C LEU A 778 10.79 18.45 19.25
N GLY A 779 11.86 19.22 19.12
CA GLY A 779 12.16 19.99 17.91
C GLY A 779 11.47 21.35 17.79
N VAL A 780 10.69 21.76 18.80
CA VAL A 780 9.82 22.95 18.71
C VAL A 780 10.10 24.03 19.75
N CYS A 781 10.68 23.68 20.90
CA CYS A 781 10.97 24.62 21.99
C CYS A 781 12.42 24.45 22.49
N ALA A 782 12.91 25.41 23.27
CA ALA A 782 14.25 25.41 23.85
C ALA A 782 14.23 25.73 25.36
N PRO A 783 15.21 25.25 26.15
CA PRO A 783 15.29 25.51 27.60
C PRO A 783 15.46 27.00 27.90
N LYS A 784 14.71 27.51 28.89
CA LYS A 784 14.79 28.91 29.37
C LYS A 784 14.42 29.96 28.32
N MET A 785 13.60 29.58 27.34
CA MET A 785 13.11 30.45 26.28
C MET A 785 11.57 30.55 26.38
N PRO A 786 11.03 31.45 27.22
CA PRO A 786 9.58 31.61 27.37
C PRO A 786 8.92 32.09 26.08
N ASN A 787 7.73 31.55 25.77
CA ASN A 787 6.96 31.90 24.57
C ASN A 787 7.75 31.80 23.25
N TYR A 788 8.82 31.03 23.24
CA TYR A 788 9.68 30.82 22.09
C TYR A 788 9.35 29.51 21.41
N PHE A 789 9.21 29.56 20.10
CA PHE A 789 9.13 28.39 19.25
C PHE A 789 10.21 28.45 18.18
N VAL A 790 10.63 27.27 17.71
CA VAL A 790 11.55 27.14 16.59
C VAL A 790 11.02 26.11 15.61
N TYR A 791 11.09 26.42 14.32
CA TYR A 791 10.90 25.39 13.31
C TYR A 791 12.18 24.59 13.17
N PHE A 792 12.05 23.27 13.32
CA PHE A 792 13.16 22.34 13.16
C PHE A 792 14.35 22.60 14.09
N GLY A 793 14.06 22.85 15.37
CA GLY A 793 15.09 22.88 16.41
C GLY A 793 15.75 21.51 16.62
N PRO A 794 16.73 21.40 17.52
CA PRO A 794 17.32 20.11 17.89
C PRO A 794 16.23 19.10 18.24
N ASN A 795 16.46 17.84 17.88
CA ASN A 795 15.54 16.72 18.04
C ASN A 795 14.32 16.70 17.09
N SER A 796 14.51 17.13 15.84
CA SER A 796 13.46 17.16 14.82
C SER A 796 13.43 15.93 13.90
N PRO A 797 12.29 15.57 13.27
CA PRO A 797 12.16 14.38 12.42
C PRO A 797 12.72 14.59 11.00
N LEU A 798 14.00 14.97 10.90
CA LEU A 798 14.62 15.43 9.65
C LEU A 798 15.44 14.37 8.90
N ALA A 799 15.60 13.18 9.48
CA ALA A 799 16.43 12.13 8.88
C ALA A 799 15.76 11.48 7.66
N HIS A 800 14.42 11.39 7.66
CA HIS A 800 13.62 10.71 6.65
C HIS A 800 12.26 11.40 6.47
N GLY A 801 11.81 11.49 5.22
CA GLY A 801 10.54 12.10 4.82
C GLY A 801 10.68 13.53 4.30
N SER A 802 9.58 14.05 3.74
CA SER A 802 9.50 15.46 3.35
C SER A 802 9.45 16.38 4.58
N ALA A 803 10.07 17.55 4.52
CA ALA A 803 9.95 18.54 5.59
C ALA A 803 8.53 19.15 5.68
N LEU A 804 7.79 19.20 4.55
CA LEU A 804 6.53 19.94 4.45
C LEU A 804 5.44 19.49 5.44
N PRO A 805 5.06 18.20 5.52
CA PRO A 805 4.07 17.80 6.52
C PRO A 805 4.56 18.01 7.96
N SER A 806 5.88 17.99 8.20
CA SER A 806 6.40 18.28 9.55
C SER A 806 6.23 19.75 9.91
N PHE A 807 6.38 20.69 8.96
CA PHE A 807 6.02 22.10 9.20
C PHE A 807 4.56 22.23 9.62
N GLU A 808 3.62 21.57 8.92
CA GLU A 808 2.18 21.64 9.25
C GLU A 808 1.88 21.18 10.69
N HIS A 809 2.53 20.11 11.15
CA HIS A 809 2.35 19.59 12.50
C HIS A 809 3.01 20.50 13.56
N ILE A 810 4.21 21.05 13.27
CA ILE A 810 4.83 22.06 14.14
C ILE A 810 3.91 23.29 14.26
N THR A 811 3.41 23.81 13.14
CA THR A 811 2.50 24.97 13.11
C THR A 811 1.23 24.69 13.89
N THR A 812 0.62 23.52 13.71
CA THR A 812 -0.59 23.11 14.45
C THR A 812 -0.32 23.03 15.96
N TYR A 813 0.83 22.48 16.36
CA TYR A 813 1.26 22.44 17.75
C TYR A 813 1.42 23.86 18.34
N MET A 814 2.14 24.74 17.63
CA MET A 814 2.35 26.14 18.03
C MET A 814 1.00 26.87 18.20
N ILE A 815 0.10 26.74 17.21
CA ILE A 815 -1.24 27.36 17.26
C ILE A 815 -2.01 26.90 18.49
N ARG A 816 -2.00 25.60 18.82
CA ARG A 816 -2.70 25.08 20.01
C ARG A 816 -2.13 25.62 21.32
N MET A 817 -0.81 25.69 21.43
CA MET A 817 -0.14 26.25 22.60
C MET A 817 -0.43 27.74 22.77
N ILE A 818 -0.35 28.52 21.68
CA ILE A 818 -0.67 29.96 21.66
C ILE A 818 -2.15 30.18 21.97
N HIS A 819 -3.05 29.40 21.36
CA HIS A 819 -4.48 29.50 21.60
C HIS A 819 -4.83 29.22 23.06
N LYS A 820 -4.23 28.19 23.67
CA LYS A 820 -4.36 27.93 25.11
C LYS A 820 -3.86 29.12 25.93
N ALA A 821 -2.69 29.66 25.61
CA ALA A 821 -2.13 30.79 26.33
C ALA A 821 -3.04 32.03 26.29
N GLN A 822 -3.54 32.38 25.10
CA GLN A 822 -4.40 33.54 24.89
C GLN A 822 -5.79 33.36 25.49
N THR A 823 -6.40 32.18 25.35
CA THR A 823 -7.78 31.94 25.80
C THR A 823 -7.88 31.65 27.30
N GLU A 824 -6.85 31.10 27.93
CA GLU A 824 -6.84 30.81 29.38
C GLU A 824 -6.09 31.87 30.21
N GLY A 825 -5.55 32.92 29.58
CA GLY A 825 -4.92 34.05 30.26
C GLY A 825 -3.55 33.73 30.86
N TYR A 826 -2.67 33.11 30.08
CA TYR A 826 -1.29 32.84 30.45
C TYR A 826 -0.33 33.92 29.94
N HIS A 827 0.53 34.39 30.84
CA HIS A 827 1.58 35.37 30.60
C HIS A 827 2.71 34.75 29.79
N SER A 828 3.16 33.57 30.22
CA SER A 828 4.22 32.85 29.53
C SER A 828 4.19 31.36 29.82
N PHE A 829 4.78 30.58 28.93
CA PHE A 829 5.09 29.18 29.17
C PHE A 829 6.45 28.79 28.58
N GLU A 830 7.07 27.78 29.18
CA GLU A 830 8.27 27.13 28.67
C GLU A 830 8.33 25.67 29.15
N PRO A 831 9.01 24.76 28.43
CA PRO A 831 9.18 23.39 28.91
C PRO A 831 9.93 23.39 30.24
N SER A 832 9.51 22.54 31.17
CA SER A 832 10.21 22.38 32.45
C SER A 832 11.61 21.80 32.23
N GLU A 833 12.55 22.16 33.11
CA GLU A 833 13.91 21.59 33.07
C GLU A 833 13.89 20.05 33.19
N GLN A 834 12.97 19.50 33.98
CA GLN A 834 12.78 18.06 34.12
C GLN A 834 12.34 17.41 32.80
N ALA A 835 11.32 17.95 32.12
CA ALA A 835 10.85 17.40 30.85
C ALA A 835 11.95 17.42 29.76
N ILE A 836 12.78 18.47 29.75
CA ILE A 836 13.94 18.55 28.86
C ILE A 836 14.98 17.49 29.22
N SER A 837 15.32 17.35 30.51
CA SER A 837 16.28 16.34 30.97
C SER A 837 15.82 14.92 30.63
N ASP A 838 14.56 14.59 30.91
CA ASP A 838 13.99 13.27 30.65
C ASP A 838 13.97 12.95 29.15
N PHE A 839 13.65 13.95 28.31
CA PHE A 839 13.67 13.78 26.86
C PHE A 839 15.10 13.61 26.32
N VAL A 840 16.07 14.32 26.87
CA VAL A 840 17.50 14.16 26.52
C VAL A 840 18.01 12.78 26.95
N GLU A 841 17.65 12.30 28.15
CA GLU A 841 17.97 10.95 28.61
C GLU A 841 17.37 9.90 27.66
N HIS A 842 16.12 10.08 27.23
CA HIS A 842 15.48 9.21 26.26
C HIS A 842 16.23 9.21 24.91
N CYS A 843 16.66 10.38 24.43
CA CYS A 843 17.48 10.51 23.23
C CYS A 843 18.80 9.73 23.37
N ASP A 844 19.51 9.92 24.48
CA ASP A 844 20.81 9.30 24.74
C ASP A 844 20.72 7.78 24.93
N ALA A 845 19.59 7.28 25.43
CA ALA A 845 19.30 5.85 25.47
C ALA A 845 18.93 5.28 24.09
N PHE A 846 18.23 6.05 23.25
CA PHE A 846 17.77 5.61 21.94
C PHE A 846 18.90 5.56 20.91
N PHE A 847 19.64 6.65 20.70
CA PHE A 847 20.56 6.77 19.57
C PHE A 847 21.69 5.73 19.46
N PRO A 848 22.25 5.18 20.55
CA PRO A 848 23.29 4.15 20.48
C PRO A 848 22.89 2.90 19.69
N ARG A 849 21.59 2.62 19.52
CA ARG A 849 21.10 1.48 18.72
C ARG A 849 20.90 1.80 17.24
N THR A 850 21.24 3.01 16.81
CA THR A 850 20.99 3.50 15.45
C THR A 850 22.28 3.65 14.67
N ILE A 851 22.17 3.60 13.35
CA ILE A 851 23.30 3.85 12.46
C ILE A 851 23.82 5.29 12.57
N TRP A 852 22.99 6.24 13.01
CA TRP A 852 23.38 7.64 13.21
C TRP A 852 24.50 7.81 14.25
N SER A 853 24.57 6.88 15.23
CA SER A 853 25.62 6.86 16.26
C SER A 853 26.95 6.26 15.80
N THR A 854 27.01 5.64 14.62
CA THR A 854 28.24 5.00 14.12
C THR A 854 29.27 6.01 13.60
N LYS A 855 30.52 5.57 13.43
CA LYS A 855 31.65 6.33 12.86
C LYS A 855 31.36 6.80 11.45
N CYS A 856 30.78 7.99 11.34
CA CYS A 856 30.26 8.49 10.09
C CYS A 856 29.94 9.98 10.26
N ARG A 857 30.73 10.81 9.58
CA ARG A 857 30.59 12.26 9.63
C ARG A 857 29.23 12.69 9.10
N SER A 858 28.41 13.36 9.91
CA SER A 858 27.10 13.87 9.47
C SER A 858 26.70 15.12 10.24
N TRP A 859 25.85 15.95 9.65
CA TRP A 859 25.28 17.12 10.33
C TRP A 859 24.38 16.73 11.50
N PHE A 860 23.93 15.48 11.57
CA PHE A 860 23.18 14.95 12.71
C PHE A 860 23.94 15.05 14.05
N LYS A 861 25.28 15.08 13.96
CA LYS A 861 26.25 15.17 15.07
C LYS A 861 27.13 16.43 14.98
N GLY A 862 26.66 17.47 14.28
CA GLY A 862 27.43 18.71 14.08
C GLY A 862 28.65 18.58 13.19
N GLY A 863 28.61 17.65 12.23
CA GLY A 863 29.74 17.41 11.34
C GLY A 863 30.90 16.65 11.98
N LYS A 864 30.71 16.04 13.15
CA LYS A 864 31.67 15.13 13.79
C LYS A 864 31.46 13.69 13.30
N GLU A 865 32.54 12.90 13.26
CA GLU A 865 32.48 11.45 12.95
C GLU A 865 31.86 10.65 14.10
N ASP A 866 32.26 11.02 15.32
CA ASP A 866 31.78 10.47 16.58
C ASP A 866 31.23 11.59 17.46
N GLY A 867 30.18 11.30 18.22
CA GLY A 867 29.52 12.27 19.11
C GLY A 867 28.02 11.99 19.27
N PRO A 868 27.37 12.69 20.22
CA PRO A 868 25.93 12.53 20.44
C PRO A 868 25.14 13.00 19.21
N VAL A 869 24.06 12.28 18.91
CA VAL A 869 23.08 12.69 17.91
C VAL A 869 22.09 13.61 18.59
N TYR A 870 22.04 14.88 18.16
CA TYR A 870 21.16 15.88 18.76
C TYR A 870 20.23 16.54 17.73
N ALA A 871 20.51 16.39 16.45
CA ALA A 871 19.67 16.94 15.39
C ALA A 871 18.31 16.25 15.26
N LEU A 872 18.26 14.95 15.59
CA LEU A 872 17.20 14.05 15.17
C LEU A 872 16.25 13.71 16.31
N HIS A 873 14.99 13.45 15.97
CA HIS A 873 14.04 12.85 16.89
C HIS A 873 14.41 11.38 17.18
N PRO A 874 14.36 10.90 18.44
CA PRO A 874 14.62 9.50 18.81
C PRO A 874 13.46 8.56 18.41
N GLY A 875 13.09 8.53 17.13
CA GLY A 875 12.00 7.69 16.64
C GLY A 875 11.66 7.93 15.18
N SER A 876 10.65 7.19 14.69
CA SER A 876 10.16 7.38 13.33
C SER A 876 9.42 8.71 13.21
N ARG A 877 9.32 9.21 11.98
CA ARG A 877 8.50 10.38 11.67
C ARG A 877 7.03 10.18 12.08
N VAL A 878 6.48 8.99 11.84
CA VAL A 878 5.09 8.66 12.21
C VAL A 878 4.91 8.73 13.73
N HIS A 879 5.87 8.19 14.49
CA HIS A 879 5.89 8.29 15.95
C HIS A 879 5.94 9.76 16.40
N TRP A 880 6.79 10.59 15.78
CA TRP A 880 6.85 12.02 16.07
C TRP A 880 5.52 12.72 15.75
N VAL A 881 4.92 12.46 14.60
CA VAL A 881 3.62 13.04 14.20
C VAL A 881 2.54 12.73 15.24
N HIS A 882 2.46 11.48 15.70
CA HIS A 882 1.50 11.10 16.74
C HIS A 882 1.75 11.85 18.06
N MET A 883 3.00 12.01 18.45
CA MET A 883 3.38 12.76 19.64
C MET A 883 3.02 14.25 19.54
N MET A 884 3.07 14.83 18.34
CA MET A 884 2.73 16.23 18.10
C MET A 884 1.22 16.50 17.98
N ASN A 885 0.41 15.46 17.77
CA ASN A 885 -1.04 15.61 17.61
C ASN A 885 -1.74 16.11 18.86
N GLU A 886 -1.20 15.88 20.06
CA GLU A 886 -1.76 16.41 21.32
C GLU A 886 -0.62 16.96 22.18
N PRO A 887 -0.50 18.29 22.32
CA PRO A 887 0.53 18.87 23.16
C PRO A 887 0.41 18.38 24.61
N ARG A 888 1.52 17.87 25.16
CA ARG A 888 1.65 17.53 26.58
C ARG A 888 1.78 18.81 27.41
N TYR A 889 0.66 19.46 27.70
CA TYR A 889 0.65 20.72 28.44
C TYR A 889 1.28 20.61 29.83
N GLU A 890 1.27 19.42 30.43
CA GLU A 890 1.88 19.12 31.73
C GLU A 890 3.40 19.18 31.74
N ASP A 891 4.06 19.08 30.58
CA ASP A 891 5.51 19.15 30.47
C ASP A 891 6.01 20.62 30.56
N TYR A 892 5.09 21.59 30.51
CA TYR A 892 5.34 23.03 30.50
C TYR A 892 5.03 23.70 31.85
N ILE A 893 5.83 24.71 32.19
CA ILE A 893 5.59 25.61 33.32
C ILE A 893 4.77 26.79 32.81
N TRP A 894 3.53 26.90 33.28
CA TRP A 894 2.60 27.96 32.87
C TRP A 894 2.52 29.07 33.92
N LYS A 895 2.87 30.30 33.54
CA LYS A 895 2.71 31.51 34.37
C LYS A 895 1.41 32.18 34.00
N SER A 896 0.42 32.20 34.90
CA SER A 896 -0.85 32.89 34.65
C SER A 896 -0.74 34.40 34.86
N ILE A 897 -1.50 35.17 34.08
CA ILE A 897 -1.69 36.61 34.29
C ILE A 897 -2.53 36.85 35.55
N SER A 898 -3.49 35.95 35.83
CA SER A 898 -4.39 36.05 36.97
C SER A 898 -3.98 35.13 38.11
N ARG A 899 -4.25 35.56 39.35
CA ARG A 899 -4.14 34.68 40.52
C ARG A 899 -5.21 33.59 40.52
N ASN A 900 -6.37 33.86 39.92
CA ASN A 900 -7.46 32.90 39.84
C ASN A 900 -7.39 32.14 38.51
N ARG A 901 -7.11 30.83 38.57
CA ARG A 901 -7.02 29.94 37.41
C ARG A 901 -8.31 29.86 36.57
N PHE A 902 -9.44 30.28 37.10
CA PHE A 902 -10.74 30.29 36.41
C PHE A 902 -11.12 31.67 35.87
N ALA A 903 -10.22 32.66 35.93
CA ALA A 903 -10.49 34.01 35.43
C ALA A 903 -10.86 34.02 33.93
N TYR A 904 -10.37 33.06 33.16
CA TYR A 904 -10.68 32.92 31.74
C TYR A 904 -12.15 32.55 31.45
N LEU A 905 -12.91 32.06 32.43
CA LEU A 905 -14.35 31.83 32.28
C LEU A 905 -15.13 33.14 32.10
N GLY A 906 -14.48 34.29 32.32
CA GLY A 906 -15.06 35.61 32.11
C GLY A 906 -16.34 35.82 32.90
N ASN A 907 -17.38 36.28 32.22
CA ASN A 907 -18.71 36.51 32.79
C ASN A 907 -19.67 35.32 32.60
N GLY A 908 -19.18 34.17 32.15
CA GLY A 908 -19.98 32.96 31.93
C GLY A 908 -20.70 32.89 30.57
N PHE A 909 -20.55 33.88 29.69
CA PHE A 909 -21.05 33.83 28.31
C PHE A 909 -19.95 33.41 27.32
N SER A 910 -20.31 32.62 26.33
CA SER A 910 -19.46 32.31 25.18
C SER A 910 -19.44 33.46 24.18
N LEU A 911 -18.33 33.66 23.46
CA LEU A 911 -18.25 34.60 22.33
C LEU A 911 -19.34 34.32 21.30
N ARG A 912 -19.72 33.05 21.10
CA ARG A 912 -20.81 32.66 20.20
C ARG A 912 -22.16 33.27 20.59
N GLU A 913 -22.43 33.36 21.89
CA GLU A 913 -23.68 33.96 22.40
C GLU A 913 -23.69 35.47 22.19
N VAL A 914 -22.53 36.12 22.30
CA VAL A 914 -22.37 37.58 22.18
C VAL A 914 -22.35 38.02 20.72
N GLU A 915 -21.71 37.26 19.85
CA GLU A 915 -21.53 37.57 18.42
C GLU A 915 -22.74 37.13 17.56
N GLY A 916 -23.76 36.54 18.19
CA GLY A 916 -24.98 36.09 17.49
C GLY A 916 -24.75 34.88 16.58
N GLU A 917 -23.74 34.06 16.88
CA GLU A 917 -23.50 32.79 16.18
C GLU A 917 -24.52 31.73 16.59
N ASP A 918 -24.49 30.58 15.89
CA ASP A 918 -25.32 29.43 16.28
C ASP A 918 -24.90 28.89 17.66
N ILE A 919 -25.77 29.10 18.65
CA ILE A 919 -25.64 28.63 20.03
C ILE A 919 -26.01 27.15 20.21
N THR A 920 -26.44 26.49 19.14
CA THR A 920 -26.79 25.06 19.10
C THR A 920 -25.84 24.22 18.24
N TRP A 921 -24.70 24.79 17.82
CA TRP A 921 -23.68 24.16 16.97
C TRP A 921 -23.25 22.75 17.42
N PHE A 922 -23.29 22.49 18.72
CA PHE A 922 -22.92 21.19 19.30
C PHE A 922 -23.90 20.06 18.95
N LEU A 923 -25.03 20.36 18.30
CA LEU A 923 -26.00 19.38 17.78
C LEU A 923 -25.75 19.00 16.32
N ASP A 924 -24.91 19.74 15.58
CA ASP A 924 -24.70 19.52 14.14
C ASP A 924 -23.85 18.25 13.90
N GLU A 925 -22.81 18.06 14.70
CA GLU A 925 -21.94 16.88 14.65
C GLU A 925 -21.63 16.33 16.05
N PRO A 926 -22.63 15.80 16.78
CA PRO A 926 -22.46 15.36 18.17
C PRO A 926 -21.44 14.22 18.33
N GLU A 927 -21.11 13.53 17.24
CA GLU A 927 -20.12 12.45 17.21
C GLU A 927 -18.71 12.90 16.82
N ALA A 928 -18.51 14.12 16.30
CA ALA A 928 -17.21 14.57 15.80
C ALA A 928 -16.13 14.58 16.89
N GLY A 929 -16.48 15.07 18.09
CA GLY A 929 -15.59 15.07 19.25
C GLY A 929 -15.20 13.67 19.70
N TYR A 930 -16.12 12.70 19.68
CA TYR A 930 -15.84 11.32 20.10
C TYR A 930 -14.91 10.57 19.13
N LYS A 931 -15.01 10.84 17.82
CA LYS A 931 -14.14 10.20 16.82
C LYS A 931 -12.67 10.55 17.00
N SER A 932 -12.36 11.71 17.59
CA SER A 932 -10.97 12.12 17.88
C SER A 932 -10.34 11.38 19.07
N VAL A 933 -11.13 10.73 19.92
CA VAL A 933 -10.69 10.06 21.16
C VAL A 933 -10.37 8.56 20.95
N PHE A 934 -10.82 7.96 19.85
CA PHE A 934 -10.55 6.55 19.53
C PHE A 934 -9.33 6.42 18.62
N TYR A 935 -8.16 6.22 19.25
CA TYR A 935 -7.02 5.54 18.64
C TYR A 935 -6.95 4.08 19.11
#